data_AF-A0A4Y7MQY3-F1
#
_entry.id   AF-A0A4Y7MQY3-F1
#
_cell.length_a   1.000
_cell.length_b   1.000
_cell.length_c   1.000
_cell.angle_alpha   90.00
_cell.angle_beta   90.00
_cell.angle_gamma   90.00
#
_symmetry.space_group_name_H-M   'P 1'
#
loop_
_entity.id
_entity.type
_entity.pdbx_description
1 polymer ?
#
loop_
_entity_poly.entity_id
_entity_poly.type
_entity_poly.pdbx_seq_one_letter_code
_entity_poly.pdbx_strand_id
1 'polypeptide(L)'
;MCPLWPLHIILLYVLCVAPLLLMAQHIQVAKPQQQPKQLKVAFGPEMSEKITEGETKMIEFQIANMEDFDDRGSLEVEVTTTDPHIASVQYMGDSKDFSPNTNWTGSFNLTARFLGYTKVVVRLWGNISIGRDAGKDLIAQSEPAKVAVIRAARAIDKAFIYTIAILVSVAFINMGCMLDLEIVKATLKKPIGPAIGFCCQYIFMPLCAFGLAKLFLANNVALQLGLFVTGCSPGGGGSNLWTYILGGNLHLSITMTFLSTLAAFAMMPFWTMTLGRLIFAEGHIVVPYRNIATLAGGLVVPLMIGLAIRRFFPKVATVLARALKPLAGLFICVIVGFGVYANLYMLQLLDGMVLLSATCLVLLGYTFGGMAAAIMRQSWPDALTIAVETGIQNTGIAIFILRVTLEQPEADINTEYKRQQSLIPRLEKIEVAYEGFDNETTTLVMNKGVSTPYNCAQHISEHLMKNSVVAEVNGEIWDLHRPIPIDCTLKLLSMKPEDQHQASLVNKTFWRSCSYLLGAVVEGSFQDDISVTLHSFPPANVRSGSFVYDVQLSLDDWVPSLNDFRQIAATFQKFVRQNHTFQRLDIDSSVALKMFEDNVFKADQIPHIATKSSSGNTVTVYRCGDHIDISRGPMIASTSLVGRCSIAAVHRLDSRIYRFQGVALPSEIYINHFAFGILE
;
A
#
# COMPACT_ATOMS: atom_id res chain seq x y z
N MET A 1 11.84 -18.17 -50.84
CA MET A 1 12.91 -17.85 -49.87
C MET A 1 13.25 -16.38 -50.07
N CYS A 2 12.85 -15.50 -49.14
CA CYS A 2 13.11 -14.07 -49.22
C CYS A 2 14.16 -13.71 -48.15
N PRO A 3 15.32 -13.09 -48.48
CA PRO A 3 16.49 -13.01 -47.60
C PRO A 3 16.58 -11.66 -46.85
N LEU A 4 15.54 -11.28 -46.11
CA LEU A 4 15.53 -10.00 -45.36
C LEU A 4 15.06 -10.12 -43.91
N TRP A 5 15.19 -11.31 -43.31
CA TRP A 5 14.64 -11.59 -41.98
C TRP A 5 15.38 -10.97 -40.76
N PRO A 6 16.54 -10.28 -40.84
CA PRO A 6 17.05 -9.53 -39.68
C PRO A 6 16.86 -8.00 -39.76
N LEU A 7 16.48 -7.42 -40.92
CA LEU A 7 16.53 -5.97 -41.09
C LEU A 7 15.36 -5.24 -40.39
N HIS A 8 14.20 -5.88 -40.29
CA HIS A 8 12.98 -5.28 -39.74
C HIS A 8 13.04 -5.08 -38.22
N ILE A 9 13.75 -5.95 -37.50
CA ILE A 9 13.91 -5.86 -36.04
C ILE A 9 14.90 -4.74 -35.68
N ILE A 10 15.96 -4.56 -36.48
CA ILE A 10 16.94 -3.48 -36.30
C ILE A 10 16.32 -2.12 -36.65
N LEU A 11 15.53 -2.03 -37.72
CA LEU A 11 14.82 -0.78 -38.07
C LEU A 11 13.78 -0.39 -37.00
N LEU A 12 13.08 -1.36 -36.40
CA LEU A 12 12.15 -1.08 -35.29
C LEU A 12 12.89 -0.58 -34.04
N TYR A 13 14.07 -1.13 -33.75
CA TYR A 13 14.90 -0.72 -32.62
C TYR A 13 15.44 0.71 -32.78
N VAL A 14 15.85 1.09 -34.00
CA VAL A 14 16.39 2.43 -34.29
C VAL A 14 15.28 3.49 -34.35
N LEU A 15 14.09 3.16 -34.87
CA LEU A 15 12.94 4.07 -34.92
C LEU A 15 12.30 4.32 -33.54
N CYS A 16 12.40 3.37 -32.59
CA CYS A 16 11.87 3.54 -31.24
C CYS A 16 12.85 4.25 -30.27
N VAL A 17 14.17 4.17 -30.50
CA VAL A 17 15.18 4.70 -29.55
C VAL A 17 15.68 6.10 -29.92
N ALA A 18 15.64 6.50 -31.20
CA ALA A 18 16.08 7.82 -31.65
C ALA A 18 15.24 9.02 -31.13
N PRO A 19 13.90 8.93 -30.96
CA PRO A 19 13.11 10.04 -30.40
C PRO A 19 13.36 10.28 -28.91
N LEU A 20 13.77 9.24 -28.16
CA LEU A 20 14.04 9.28 -26.73
C LEU A 20 15.40 9.94 -26.39
N LEU A 21 16.37 9.91 -27.31
CA LEU A 21 17.68 10.56 -27.16
C LEU A 21 17.65 12.06 -27.50
N LEU A 22 16.70 12.51 -28.32
CA LEU A 22 16.54 13.93 -28.69
C LEU A 22 15.67 14.73 -27.70
N MET A 23 14.81 14.09 -26.92
CA MET A 23 14.06 14.75 -25.84
C MET A 23 14.90 15.01 -24.57
N ALA A 24 16.15 14.55 -24.52
CA ALA A 24 17.05 14.73 -23.38
C ALA A 24 17.91 16.01 -23.42
N GLN A 25 17.68 16.95 -24.37
CA GLN A 25 18.56 18.12 -24.59
C GLN A 25 17.94 19.51 -24.42
N HIS A 26 16.77 19.67 -23.80
CA HIS A 26 16.27 21.01 -23.44
C HIS A 26 15.82 21.13 -21.99
N ILE A 27 16.78 21.48 -21.12
CA ILE A 27 16.50 22.21 -19.88
C ILE A 27 17.46 23.39 -19.83
N GLN A 28 16.92 24.60 -20.01
CA GLN A 28 17.65 25.84 -19.78
C GLN A 28 17.89 26.02 -18.28
N VAL A 29 19.14 26.29 -17.91
CA VAL A 29 19.54 26.65 -16.54
C VAL A 29 19.29 28.13 -16.34
N ALA A 30 18.28 28.48 -15.53
CA ALA A 30 18.09 29.85 -15.06
C ALA A 30 19.13 30.19 -13.97
N LYS A 31 19.66 31.42 -14.03
CA LYS A 31 20.67 31.95 -13.09
C LYS A 31 20.08 32.13 -11.68
N PRO A 32 20.89 32.03 -10.61
CA PRO A 32 20.44 32.25 -9.24
C PRO A 32 20.09 33.73 -9.02
N GLN A 33 18.81 34.02 -8.79
CA GLN A 33 18.36 35.30 -8.25
C GLN A 33 18.44 35.27 -6.72
N GLN A 34 18.84 36.40 -6.14
CA GLN A 34 18.96 36.62 -4.70
C GLN A 34 17.68 36.19 -3.98
N GLN A 35 17.83 35.44 -2.87
CA GLN A 35 16.72 34.97 -2.06
C GLN A 35 15.95 36.17 -1.47
N PRO A 36 14.64 36.29 -1.74
CA PRO A 36 13.79 37.30 -1.10
C PRO A 36 13.65 36.98 0.39
N LYS A 37 13.43 38.02 1.20
CA LYS A 37 13.22 37.88 2.65
C LYS A 37 11.99 37.01 2.94
N GLN A 38 12.03 36.26 4.03
CA GLN A 38 10.98 35.31 4.41
C GLN A 38 9.82 36.05 5.11
N LEU A 39 8.62 35.94 4.55
CA LEU A 39 7.39 36.53 5.09
C LEU A 39 6.71 35.54 6.06
N LYS A 40 6.41 35.98 7.28
CA LYS A 40 5.67 35.15 8.26
C LYS A 40 4.17 35.28 8.03
N VAL A 41 3.57 34.23 7.47
CA VAL A 41 2.13 34.16 7.20
C VAL A 41 1.51 33.02 7.99
N ALA A 42 0.49 33.33 8.78
CA ALA A 42 -0.34 32.36 9.48
C ALA A 42 -1.63 32.15 8.68
N PHE A 43 -1.90 30.93 8.24
CA PHE A 43 -3.17 30.59 7.59
C PHE A 43 -4.20 30.15 8.61
N GLY A 44 -5.48 30.46 8.36
CA GLY A 44 -6.60 30.04 9.20
C GLY A 44 -6.77 28.52 9.26
N PRO A 45 -7.56 28.00 10.21
CA PRO A 45 -7.71 26.57 10.49
C PRO A 45 -8.15 25.75 9.26
N GLU A 46 -8.95 26.34 8.37
CA GLU A 46 -9.43 25.68 7.15
C GLU A 46 -8.32 25.32 6.13
N MET A 47 -7.15 25.95 6.23
CA MET A 47 -5.98 25.63 5.38
C MET A 47 -5.37 24.26 5.70
N SER A 48 -5.56 23.77 6.92
CA SER A 48 -5.01 22.49 7.39
C SER A 48 -5.86 21.26 7.04
N GLU A 49 -7.05 21.48 6.45
CA GLU A 49 -7.99 20.42 6.11
C GLU A 49 -7.72 19.83 4.71
N LYS A 50 -7.99 18.52 4.56
CA LYS A 50 -8.02 17.89 3.24
C LYS A 50 -9.22 18.44 2.48
N ILE A 51 -8.99 19.07 1.32
CA ILE A 51 -10.07 19.65 0.51
C ILE A 51 -10.55 18.61 -0.50
N THR A 52 -11.86 18.49 -0.65
CA THR A 52 -12.44 17.58 -1.61
C THR A 52 -12.29 18.14 -3.03
N GLU A 53 -11.89 17.31 -3.99
CA GLU A 53 -11.89 17.66 -5.42
C GLU A 53 -13.23 18.31 -5.84
N GLY A 54 -13.20 19.55 -6.35
CA GLY A 54 -14.38 20.34 -6.74
C GLY A 54 -14.92 21.28 -5.67
N GLU A 55 -14.47 21.17 -4.42
CA GLU A 55 -14.83 22.06 -3.32
C GLU A 55 -14.02 23.38 -3.40
N THR A 56 -14.68 24.49 -3.09
CA THR A 56 -14.03 25.80 -2.92
C THR A 56 -14.18 26.22 -1.47
N LYS A 57 -13.07 26.41 -0.78
CA LYS A 57 -13.05 26.90 0.60
C LYS A 57 -12.47 28.30 0.64
N MET A 58 -13.01 29.13 1.53
CA MET A 58 -12.49 30.46 1.79
C MET A 58 -11.44 30.35 2.89
N ILE A 59 -10.22 30.72 2.57
CA ILE A 59 -9.10 30.61 3.49
C ILE A 59 -8.65 32.00 3.87
N GLU A 60 -8.78 32.30 5.16
CA GLU A 60 -8.24 33.50 5.77
C GLU A 60 -6.75 33.30 6.08
N PHE A 61 -5.95 34.36 5.97
CA PHE A 61 -4.54 34.36 6.34
C PHE A 61 -4.13 35.70 6.95
N GLN A 62 -3.15 35.67 7.84
CA GLN A 62 -2.64 36.81 8.57
C GLN A 62 -1.14 36.95 8.36
N ILE A 63 -0.69 38.14 7.96
CA ILE A 63 0.73 38.49 7.82
C ILE A 63 1.17 39.20 9.11
N ALA A 64 2.16 38.65 9.80
CA ALA A 64 2.71 39.21 11.04
C ALA A 64 4.04 39.95 10.79
N ASN A 65 4.36 40.91 11.65
CA ASN A 65 5.61 41.70 11.65
C ASN A 65 5.87 42.47 10.35
N MET A 66 4.93 43.33 9.95
CA MET A 66 5.12 44.29 8.84
C MET A 66 6.19 45.37 9.13
N GLU A 67 6.67 45.50 10.37
CA GLU A 67 7.67 46.50 10.81
C GLU A 67 9.01 46.39 10.07
N ASP A 68 9.36 45.22 9.54
CA ASP A 68 10.61 44.96 8.81
C ASP A 68 10.57 45.41 7.34
N PHE A 69 9.43 45.90 6.85
CA PHE A 69 9.15 46.22 5.44
C PHE A 69 8.67 47.67 5.28
N ASP A 70 9.46 48.63 5.78
CA ASP A 70 9.21 50.07 5.65
C ASP A 70 9.75 50.62 4.32
N ASP A 71 9.11 50.27 3.20
CA ASP A 71 9.40 50.87 1.89
C ASP A 71 8.24 51.76 1.43
N ARG A 72 8.58 53.00 1.06
CA ARG A 72 7.69 54.17 0.82
C ARG A 72 6.83 54.08 -0.46
N GLY A 73 6.39 52.89 -0.87
CA GLY A 73 5.58 52.63 -2.06
C GLY A 73 4.36 51.75 -1.76
N SER A 74 3.37 51.75 -2.66
CA SER A 74 2.20 50.86 -2.56
C SER A 74 2.65 49.39 -2.68
N LEU A 75 2.48 48.62 -1.61
CA LEU A 75 2.71 47.16 -1.61
C LEU A 75 1.52 46.44 -2.24
N GLU A 76 1.75 45.28 -2.85
CA GLU A 76 0.69 44.44 -3.42
C GLU A 76 0.89 42.98 -2.99
N VAL A 77 -0.19 42.35 -2.54
CA VAL A 77 -0.20 40.94 -2.09
C VAL A 77 -0.72 40.06 -3.23
N GLU A 78 0.04 39.02 -3.54
CA GLU A 78 -0.36 38.00 -4.51
C GLU A 78 -0.34 36.62 -3.86
N VAL A 79 -1.40 35.83 -4.04
CA VAL A 79 -1.46 34.44 -3.56
C VAL A 79 -1.45 33.51 -4.77
N THR A 80 -0.48 32.59 -4.80
CA THR A 80 -0.30 31.66 -5.92
C THR A 80 -0.15 30.22 -5.44
N THR A 81 -0.43 29.26 -6.31
CA THR A 81 -0.15 27.84 -6.06
C THR A 81 1.07 27.39 -6.87
N THR A 82 1.82 26.44 -6.33
CA THR A 82 2.99 25.87 -7.02
C THR A 82 2.57 25.02 -8.20
N ASP A 83 1.43 24.34 -8.09
CA ASP A 83 0.78 23.62 -9.19
C ASP A 83 -0.70 24.07 -9.29
N PRO A 84 -1.02 24.94 -10.26
CA PRO A 84 -2.38 25.39 -10.55
C PRO A 84 -3.31 24.31 -11.08
N HIS A 85 -2.79 23.17 -11.55
CA HIS A 85 -3.58 22.05 -12.03
C HIS A 85 -4.25 21.29 -10.88
N ILE A 86 -3.61 21.26 -9.71
CA ILE A 86 -4.08 20.56 -8.50
C ILE A 86 -5.04 21.44 -7.70
N ALA A 87 -4.67 22.71 -7.43
CA ALA A 87 -5.60 23.67 -6.84
C ALA A 87 -5.29 25.08 -7.35
N SER A 88 -6.34 25.87 -7.58
CA SER A 88 -6.23 27.28 -7.99
C SER A 88 -6.66 28.19 -6.86
N VAL A 89 -5.99 29.34 -6.75
CA VAL A 89 -6.29 30.35 -5.75
C VAL A 89 -6.82 31.62 -6.42
N GLN A 90 -7.83 32.23 -5.81
CA GLN A 90 -8.31 33.56 -6.16
C GLN A 90 -8.30 34.44 -4.91
N TYR A 91 -7.42 35.44 -4.90
CA TYR A 91 -7.31 36.39 -3.80
C TYR A 91 -8.49 37.38 -3.79
N MET A 92 -9.01 37.70 -2.60
CA MET A 92 -10.25 38.47 -2.42
C MET A 92 -10.07 39.83 -1.72
N GLY A 93 -8.85 40.27 -1.40
CA GLY A 93 -8.63 41.52 -0.66
C GLY A 93 -8.37 42.75 -1.54
N ASP A 94 -8.68 43.94 -1.01
CA ASP A 94 -8.40 45.23 -1.66
C ASP A 94 -6.90 45.59 -1.57
N SER A 95 -6.34 46.08 -2.67
CA SER A 95 -4.90 46.38 -2.83
C SER A 95 -4.46 47.74 -2.29
N LYS A 96 -5.22 48.35 -1.38
CA LYS A 96 -5.03 49.77 -1.02
C LYS A 96 -4.91 50.01 0.49
N ASP A 97 -3.78 50.65 0.80
CA ASP A 97 -3.36 51.31 2.04
C ASP A 97 -2.95 50.40 3.22
N PHE A 98 -1.65 50.11 3.23
CA PHE A 98 -0.94 49.49 4.36
C PHE A 98 -0.71 50.53 5.45
N SER A 99 -1.24 50.31 6.65
CA SER A 99 -0.92 51.12 7.83
C SER A 99 0.20 50.44 8.62
N PRO A 100 1.31 51.14 8.93
CA PRO A 100 2.34 50.57 9.78
C PRO A 100 1.77 50.38 11.20
N ASN A 101 2.02 49.20 11.79
CA ASN A 101 1.65 48.74 13.15
C ASN A 101 0.41 47.85 13.32
N THR A 102 -0.11 47.20 12.28
CA THR A 102 -1.17 46.18 12.44
C THR A 102 -0.85 44.88 11.70
N ASN A 103 -1.25 43.75 12.30
CA ASN A 103 -1.26 42.47 11.59
C ASN A 103 -2.30 42.55 10.47
N TRP A 104 -1.88 42.28 9.24
CA TRP A 104 -2.75 42.39 8.09
C TRP A 104 -3.43 41.05 7.81
N THR A 105 -4.74 41.04 7.63
CA THR A 105 -5.54 39.85 7.34
C THR A 105 -6.10 39.92 5.93
N GLY A 106 -5.95 38.85 5.16
CA GLY A 106 -6.55 38.69 3.85
C GLY A 106 -7.30 37.37 3.75
N SER A 107 -8.10 37.22 2.71
CA SER A 107 -8.75 35.96 2.38
C SER A 107 -8.57 35.63 0.91
N PHE A 108 -8.54 34.33 0.61
CA PHE A 108 -8.54 33.82 -0.75
C PHE A 108 -9.44 32.61 -0.85
N ASN A 109 -10.10 32.46 -1.99
CA ASN A 109 -10.80 31.23 -2.32
C ASN A 109 -9.81 30.22 -2.89
N LEU A 110 -9.74 29.05 -2.28
CA LEU A 110 -8.97 27.91 -2.74
C LEU A 110 -9.91 26.89 -3.36
N THR A 111 -9.82 26.73 -4.68
CA THR A 111 -10.60 25.76 -5.44
C THR A 111 -9.75 24.53 -5.74
N ALA A 112 -10.16 23.37 -5.23
CA ALA A 112 -9.52 22.09 -5.52
C ALA A 112 -9.91 21.59 -6.91
N ARG A 113 -8.92 21.34 -7.77
CA ARG A 113 -9.12 20.98 -9.18
C ARG A 113 -8.79 19.53 -9.50
N PHE A 114 -7.71 18.98 -8.92
CA PHE A 114 -7.24 17.64 -9.24
C PHE A 114 -6.59 16.97 -8.02
N LEU A 115 -6.66 15.64 -7.96
CA LEU A 115 -6.07 14.85 -6.87
C LEU A 115 -4.55 15.03 -6.80
N GLY A 116 -4.03 15.27 -5.60
CA GLY A 116 -2.60 15.48 -5.39
C GLY A 116 -2.29 16.46 -4.28
N TYR A 117 -1.03 16.89 -4.23
CA TYR A 117 -0.52 17.85 -3.27
C TYR A 117 -0.02 19.09 -4.00
N THR A 118 -0.49 20.26 -3.59
CA THR A 118 0.06 21.53 -4.07
C THR A 118 0.46 22.39 -2.87
N LYS A 119 1.21 23.45 -3.11
CA LYS A 119 1.59 24.39 -2.07
C LYS A 119 1.08 25.78 -2.43
N VAL A 120 0.46 26.45 -1.47
CA VAL A 120 0.05 27.85 -1.58
C VAL A 120 1.16 28.73 -1.02
N VAL A 121 1.50 29.79 -1.76
CA VAL A 121 2.54 30.76 -1.41
C VAL A 121 1.95 32.15 -1.53
N VAL A 122 2.14 32.96 -0.49
CA VAL A 122 1.82 34.39 -0.48
C VAL A 122 3.08 35.18 -0.80
N ARG A 123 3.01 36.07 -1.79
CA ARG A 123 4.09 36.95 -2.24
C ARG A 123 3.73 38.41 -2.00
N LEU A 124 4.73 39.20 -1.64
CA LEU A 124 4.63 40.64 -1.46
C LEU A 124 5.46 41.35 -2.52
N TRP A 125 4.80 42.20 -3.32
CA TRP A 125 5.40 42.99 -4.38
C TRP A 125 5.46 44.48 -3.97
N GLY A 126 6.49 45.20 -4.40
CA GLY A 126 6.55 46.67 -4.24
C GLY A 126 6.75 47.40 -5.56
N ASN A 127 6.18 48.60 -5.65
CA ASN A 127 6.36 49.51 -6.78
C ASN A 127 7.58 50.43 -6.54
N ILE A 128 8.58 50.37 -7.43
CA ILE A 128 9.71 51.30 -7.42
C ILE A 128 9.47 52.37 -8.49
N SER A 129 9.36 53.63 -8.09
CA SER A 129 9.37 54.79 -9.00
C SER A 129 10.78 55.36 -9.13
N ILE A 130 11.70 54.61 -9.75
CA ILE A 130 13.02 55.13 -10.14
C ILE A 130 13.25 54.82 -11.62
N GLY A 131 12.95 55.78 -12.48
CA GLY A 131 13.23 55.71 -13.92
C GLY A 131 12.11 55.10 -14.79
N ARG A 132 12.24 55.24 -16.12
CA ARG A 132 11.15 55.11 -17.13
C ARG A 132 10.51 53.72 -17.31
N ASP A 133 10.88 52.70 -16.54
CA ASP A 133 10.25 51.38 -16.59
C ASP A 133 9.61 51.05 -15.23
N ALA A 134 8.29 51.15 -15.15
CA ALA A 134 7.53 50.76 -13.97
C ALA A 134 7.45 49.23 -13.86
N GLY A 135 8.35 48.62 -13.09
CA GLY A 135 8.35 47.19 -12.76
C GLY A 135 7.94 46.93 -11.32
N LYS A 136 7.36 45.74 -11.05
CA LYS A 136 7.09 45.21 -9.70
C LYS A 136 8.24 44.30 -9.29
N ASP A 137 8.85 44.54 -8.14
CA ASP A 137 9.89 43.67 -7.58
C ASP A 137 9.36 42.84 -6.40
N LEU A 138 9.79 41.58 -6.32
CA LEU A 138 9.41 40.65 -5.26
C LEU A 138 10.20 40.96 -3.99
N ILE A 139 9.53 41.50 -2.97
CA ILE A 139 10.14 41.93 -1.72
C ILE A 139 10.27 40.76 -0.74
N ALA A 140 9.21 39.96 -0.61
CA ALA A 140 9.15 38.86 0.35
C ALA A 140 8.19 37.75 -0.08
N GLN A 141 8.42 36.54 0.42
CA GLN A 141 7.55 35.38 0.15
C GLN A 141 7.33 34.54 1.41
N SER A 142 6.13 33.96 1.54
CA SER A 142 5.78 33.08 2.67
C SER A 142 6.42 31.70 2.56
N GLU A 143 6.46 30.98 3.68
CA GLU A 143 6.66 29.53 3.62
C GLU A 143 5.51 28.87 2.82
N PRO A 144 5.82 27.88 1.97
CA PRO A 144 4.79 27.20 1.18
C PRO A 144 3.88 26.34 2.07
N ALA A 145 2.61 26.70 2.17
CA ALA A 145 1.61 25.93 2.92
C ALA A 145 1.05 24.79 2.06
N LYS A 146 1.13 23.55 2.55
CA LYS A 146 0.69 22.35 1.81
C LYS A 146 -0.83 22.22 1.80
N VAL A 147 -1.38 21.90 0.64
CA VAL A 147 -2.79 21.59 0.43
C VAL A 147 -2.89 20.18 -0.14
N ALA A 148 -3.68 19.31 0.51
CA ALA A 148 -3.98 17.97 0.05
C ALA A 148 -5.39 17.92 -0.56
N VAL A 149 -5.47 17.63 -1.85
CA VAL A 149 -6.75 17.43 -2.54
C VAL A 149 -7.07 15.94 -2.53
N ILE A 150 -8.10 15.57 -1.78
CA ILE A 150 -8.62 14.20 -1.71
C ILE A 150 -9.93 14.07 -2.45
N ARG A 151 -10.29 12.85 -2.81
CA ARG A 151 -11.57 12.55 -3.42
C ARG A 151 -12.58 12.18 -2.34
N ALA A 152 -13.78 12.75 -2.38
CA ALA A 152 -14.88 12.27 -1.55
C ALA A 152 -15.16 10.79 -1.87
N ALA A 153 -15.51 9.98 -0.87
CA ALA A 153 -15.99 8.62 -1.09
C ALA A 153 -17.21 8.68 -2.01
N ARG A 154 -16.99 8.42 -3.31
CA ARG A 154 -18.02 8.68 -4.32
C ARG A 154 -19.09 7.61 -4.16
N ALA A 155 -20.36 8.01 -4.14
CA ALA A 155 -21.48 7.07 -4.28
C ALA A 155 -21.29 6.18 -5.53
N ILE A 156 -20.59 6.69 -6.55
CA ILE A 156 -20.24 5.95 -7.76
C ILE A 156 -19.33 4.74 -7.51
N ASP A 157 -18.45 4.76 -6.50
CA ASP A 157 -17.54 3.64 -6.20
C ASP A 157 -18.29 2.48 -5.53
N LYS A 158 -19.21 2.80 -4.60
CA LYS A 158 -20.14 1.82 -4.03
C LYS A 158 -21.10 1.31 -5.12
N ALA A 159 -21.65 2.21 -5.93
CA ALA A 159 -22.50 1.84 -7.06
C ALA A 159 -21.75 0.96 -8.07
N PHE A 160 -20.46 1.19 -8.31
CA PHE A 160 -19.60 0.39 -9.18
C PHE A 160 -19.45 -1.04 -8.66
N ILE A 161 -19.13 -1.20 -7.38
CA ILE A 161 -19.02 -2.53 -6.75
C ILE A 161 -20.35 -3.28 -6.83
N TYR A 162 -21.45 -2.63 -6.45
CA TYR A 162 -22.77 -3.26 -6.51
C TYR A 162 -23.19 -3.61 -7.94
N THR A 163 -22.89 -2.74 -8.90
CA THR A 163 -23.14 -3.00 -10.33
C THR A 163 -22.37 -4.22 -10.79
N ILE A 164 -21.05 -4.31 -10.54
CA ILE A 164 -20.25 -5.48 -10.91
C ILE A 164 -20.81 -6.76 -10.27
N ALA A 165 -21.12 -6.72 -8.96
CA ALA A 165 -21.65 -7.89 -8.25
C ALA A 165 -22.97 -8.38 -8.86
N ILE A 166 -23.87 -7.45 -9.22
CA ILE A 166 -25.15 -7.77 -9.89
C ILE A 166 -24.90 -8.35 -11.29
N LEU A 167 -24.06 -7.71 -12.10
CA LEU A 167 -23.79 -8.17 -13.48
C LEU A 167 -23.15 -9.57 -13.48
N VAL A 168 -22.16 -9.81 -12.61
CA VAL A 168 -21.52 -11.12 -12.45
C VAL A 168 -22.54 -12.17 -12.00
N SER A 169 -23.40 -11.85 -11.02
CA SER A 169 -24.44 -12.77 -10.55
C SER A 169 -25.44 -13.13 -11.66
N VAL A 170 -25.92 -12.14 -12.41
CA VAL A 170 -26.84 -12.35 -13.55
C VAL A 170 -26.17 -13.16 -14.66
N ALA A 171 -24.90 -12.91 -14.97
CA ALA A 171 -24.15 -13.70 -15.96
C ALA A 171 -24.10 -15.19 -15.57
N PHE A 172 -23.84 -15.48 -14.29
CA PHE A 172 -23.70 -16.84 -13.77
C PHE A 172 -25.05 -17.57 -13.73
N ILE A 173 -26.13 -16.87 -13.37
CA ILE A 173 -27.49 -17.42 -13.45
C ILE A 173 -27.86 -17.76 -14.90
N ASN A 174 -27.60 -16.86 -15.85
CA ASN A 174 -27.89 -17.10 -17.27
C ASN A 174 -27.08 -18.25 -17.84
N MET A 175 -25.82 -18.37 -17.44
CA MET A 175 -24.97 -19.49 -17.81
C MET A 175 -25.52 -20.81 -17.26
N GLY A 176 -25.93 -20.85 -15.99
CA GLY A 176 -26.61 -22.01 -15.40
C GLY A 176 -27.90 -22.38 -16.14
N CYS A 177 -28.66 -21.40 -16.62
CA CYS A 177 -29.87 -21.61 -17.42
C CYS A 177 -29.59 -22.20 -18.81
N MET A 178 -28.40 -21.93 -19.37
CA MET A 178 -27.98 -22.43 -20.69
C MET A 178 -27.40 -23.85 -20.62
N LEU A 179 -26.98 -24.28 -19.43
CA LEU A 179 -26.37 -25.59 -19.22
C LEU A 179 -27.38 -26.71 -19.50
N ASP A 180 -27.06 -27.56 -20.48
CA ASP A 180 -27.76 -28.82 -20.69
C ASP A 180 -26.93 -29.96 -20.08
N LEU A 181 -27.44 -30.53 -18.97
CA LEU A 181 -26.75 -31.60 -18.25
C LEU A 181 -26.54 -32.86 -19.10
N GLU A 182 -27.41 -33.14 -20.07
CA GLU A 182 -27.24 -34.26 -21.01
C GLU A 182 -26.03 -34.01 -21.91
N ILE A 183 -25.86 -32.78 -22.40
CA ILE A 183 -24.73 -32.37 -23.25
C ILE A 183 -23.43 -32.33 -22.46
N VAL A 184 -23.46 -31.85 -21.19
CA VAL A 184 -22.30 -31.92 -20.29
C VAL A 184 -21.88 -33.36 -20.09
N LYS A 185 -22.83 -34.26 -19.80
CA LYS A 185 -22.55 -35.70 -19.64
C LYS A 185 -21.99 -36.31 -20.92
N ALA A 186 -22.51 -35.93 -22.09
CA ALA A 186 -21.99 -36.40 -23.38
C ALA A 186 -20.58 -35.88 -23.67
N THR A 187 -20.29 -34.62 -23.37
CA THR A 187 -18.96 -34.01 -23.52
C THR A 187 -17.96 -34.64 -22.56
N LEU A 188 -18.37 -34.98 -21.33
CA LEU A 188 -17.53 -35.70 -20.36
C LEU A 188 -17.19 -37.14 -20.80
N LYS A 189 -17.98 -37.77 -21.68
CA LYS A 189 -17.60 -39.06 -22.30
C LYS A 189 -16.43 -38.93 -23.28
N LYS A 190 -16.10 -37.72 -23.73
CA LYS A 190 -14.92 -37.40 -24.55
C LYS A 190 -14.01 -36.42 -23.77
N PRO A 191 -13.33 -36.90 -22.71
CA PRO A 191 -12.74 -36.03 -21.69
C PRO A 191 -11.51 -35.26 -22.17
N ILE A 192 -10.94 -35.57 -23.33
CA ILE A 192 -9.67 -34.98 -23.80
C ILE A 192 -9.79 -33.45 -23.90
N GLY A 193 -10.83 -32.93 -24.55
CA GLY A 193 -11.03 -31.48 -24.67
C GLY A 193 -11.18 -30.76 -23.31
N PRO A 194 -12.14 -31.16 -22.46
CA PRO A 194 -12.29 -30.59 -21.13
C PRO A 194 -11.06 -30.72 -20.23
N ALA A 195 -10.33 -31.84 -20.30
CA ALA A 195 -9.11 -32.03 -19.53
C ALA A 195 -7.99 -31.07 -19.96
N ILE A 196 -7.81 -30.86 -21.27
CA ILE A 196 -6.85 -29.88 -21.78
C ILE A 196 -7.21 -28.48 -21.28
N GLY A 197 -8.48 -28.07 -21.39
CA GLY A 197 -8.96 -26.78 -20.90
C GLY A 197 -8.68 -26.58 -19.41
N PHE A 198 -8.97 -27.60 -18.60
CA PHE A 198 -8.70 -27.58 -17.16
C PHE A 198 -7.20 -27.41 -16.85
N CYS A 199 -6.32 -28.17 -17.51
CA CYS A 199 -4.87 -28.06 -17.33
C CYS A 199 -4.36 -26.69 -17.78
N CYS A 200 -4.86 -26.15 -18.90
CA CYS A 200 -4.46 -24.84 -19.38
C CYS A 200 -4.87 -23.74 -18.38
N GLN A 201 -6.12 -23.78 -17.89
CA GLN A 201 -6.65 -22.74 -16.99
C GLN A 201 -6.10 -22.81 -15.56
N TYR A 202 -5.87 -24.01 -15.02
CA TYR A 202 -5.49 -24.16 -13.61
C TYR A 202 -4.07 -24.65 -13.38
N ILE A 203 -3.27 -24.82 -14.43
CA ILE A 203 -1.83 -25.07 -14.30
C ILE A 203 -1.07 -23.99 -15.06
N PHE A 204 -1.28 -23.91 -16.38
CA PHE A 204 -0.50 -22.99 -17.21
C PHE A 204 -0.79 -21.52 -16.91
N MET A 205 -2.05 -21.10 -16.88
CA MET A 205 -2.39 -19.68 -16.70
C MET A 205 -1.92 -19.08 -15.36
N PRO A 206 -2.07 -19.75 -14.19
CA PRO A 206 -1.53 -19.26 -12.92
C PRO A 206 0.00 -19.14 -12.94
N LEU A 207 0.70 -20.13 -13.50
CA LEU A 207 2.16 -20.11 -13.62
C LEU A 207 2.65 -19.00 -14.55
N CYS A 208 1.98 -18.83 -15.69
CA CYS A 208 2.26 -17.78 -16.66
C CYS A 208 2.02 -16.39 -16.05
N ALA A 209 0.87 -16.19 -15.40
CA ALA A 209 0.53 -14.93 -14.74
C ALA A 209 1.51 -14.58 -13.62
N PHE A 210 1.93 -15.57 -12.81
CA PHE A 210 2.97 -15.38 -11.81
C PHE A 210 4.31 -14.97 -12.43
N GLY A 211 4.75 -15.67 -13.47
CA GLY A 211 6.00 -15.36 -14.17
C GLY A 211 6.00 -13.96 -14.79
N LEU A 212 4.91 -13.59 -15.48
CA LEU A 212 4.74 -12.26 -16.06
C LEU A 212 4.67 -11.16 -14.99
N ALA A 213 3.97 -11.42 -13.88
CA ALA A 213 3.90 -10.50 -12.75
C ALA A 213 5.29 -10.24 -12.17
N LYS A 214 6.10 -11.28 -11.96
CA LYS A 214 7.48 -11.11 -11.48
C LYS A 214 8.40 -10.45 -12.49
N LEU A 215 8.23 -10.72 -13.78
CA LEU A 215 9.09 -10.18 -14.82
C LEU A 215 8.82 -8.71 -15.12
N PHE A 216 7.55 -8.33 -15.28
CA PHE A 216 7.16 -7.00 -15.76
C PHE A 216 6.67 -6.07 -14.65
N LEU A 217 6.21 -6.62 -13.51
CA LEU A 217 5.56 -5.85 -12.45
C LEU A 217 6.29 -5.98 -11.10
N ALA A 218 7.58 -6.33 -11.09
CA ALA A 218 8.38 -6.56 -9.89
C ALA A 218 8.27 -5.43 -8.84
N ASN A 219 8.14 -4.18 -9.30
CA ASN A 219 8.12 -3.00 -8.44
C ASN A 219 6.74 -2.71 -7.80
N ASN A 220 5.67 -3.39 -8.20
CA ASN A 220 4.32 -3.10 -7.73
C ASN A 220 3.51 -4.37 -7.41
N VAL A 221 3.52 -4.74 -6.13
CA VAL A 221 2.84 -5.93 -5.60
C VAL A 221 1.33 -5.90 -5.87
N ALA A 222 0.68 -4.74 -5.80
CA ALA A 222 -0.77 -4.65 -6.06
C ALA A 222 -1.11 -5.00 -7.52
N LEU A 223 -0.27 -4.57 -8.47
CA LEU A 223 -0.43 -4.91 -9.88
C LEU A 223 -0.06 -6.38 -10.15
N GLN A 224 0.95 -6.91 -9.46
CA GLN A 224 1.27 -8.35 -9.51
C GLN A 224 0.08 -9.20 -9.06
N LEU A 225 -0.56 -8.85 -7.94
CA LEU A 225 -1.76 -9.52 -7.45
C LEU A 225 -2.92 -9.39 -8.43
N GLY A 226 -3.12 -8.20 -9.02
CA GLY A 226 -4.07 -7.96 -10.11
C GLY A 226 -3.94 -8.96 -11.26
N LEU A 227 -2.73 -9.07 -11.81
CA LEU A 227 -2.44 -9.95 -12.93
C LEU A 227 -2.50 -11.43 -12.53
N PHE A 228 -1.97 -11.79 -11.37
CA PHE A 228 -1.93 -13.16 -10.87
C PHE A 228 -3.33 -13.73 -10.57
N VAL A 229 -4.18 -12.97 -9.87
CA VAL A 229 -5.55 -13.39 -9.55
C VAL A 229 -6.41 -13.46 -10.82
N THR A 230 -6.15 -12.60 -11.80
CA THR A 230 -6.73 -12.74 -13.14
C THR A 230 -6.33 -14.10 -13.74
N GLY A 231 -5.04 -14.43 -13.74
CA GLY A 231 -4.46 -15.71 -14.16
C GLY A 231 -5.05 -16.95 -13.50
N CYS A 232 -5.47 -16.83 -12.24
CA CYS A 232 -6.10 -17.91 -11.47
C CYS A 232 -7.61 -18.03 -11.72
N SER A 233 -8.23 -17.05 -12.37
CA SER A 233 -9.68 -17.00 -12.56
C SER A 233 -10.14 -18.03 -13.60
N PRO A 234 -11.35 -18.62 -13.43
CA PRO A 234 -11.93 -19.53 -14.42
C PRO A 234 -12.14 -18.82 -15.77
N GLY A 235 -12.51 -19.60 -16.79
CA GLY A 235 -12.96 -19.08 -18.08
C GLY A 235 -14.06 -18.02 -17.92
N GLY A 236 -13.98 -16.95 -18.70
CA GLY A 236 -14.93 -15.83 -18.62
C GLY A 236 -16.17 -16.05 -19.47
N GLY A 237 -17.34 -15.55 -19.05
CA GLY A 237 -18.59 -15.67 -19.84
C GLY A 237 -18.50 -15.10 -21.28
N GLY A 238 -17.55 -14.20 -21.54
CA GLY A 238 -17.24 -13.70 -22.88
C GLY A 238 -16.61 -14.73 -23.83
N SER A 239 -15.93 -15.76 -23.32
CA SER A 239 -15.34 -16.84 -24.15
C SER A 239 -16.41 -17.60 -24.93
N ASN A 240 -17.59 -17.80 -24.35
CA ASN A 240 -18.74 -18.43 -25.00
C ASN A 240 -19.21 -17.63 -26.22
N LEU A 241 -19.25 -16.29 -26.10
CA LEU A 241 -19.64 -15.41 -27.20
C LEU A 241 -18.62 -15.47 -28.34
N TRP A 242 -17.32 -15.37 -28.03
CA TRP A 242 -16.26 -15.44 -29.03
C TRP A 242 -16.15 -16.82 -29.68
N THR A 243 -16.32 -17.90 -28.92
CA THR A 243 -16.37 -19.25 -29.46
C THR A 243 -17.48 -19.39 -30.50
N TYR A 244 -18.67 -18.85 -30.20
CA TYR A 244 -19.78 -18.86 -31.16
C TYR A 244 -19.46 -18.04 -32.42
N ILE A 245 -18.94 -16.83 -32.27
CA ILE A 245 -18.62 -15.92 -33.40
C ILE A 245 -17.52 -16.51 -34.29
N LEU A 246 -16.51 -17.11 -33.69
CA LEU A 246 -15.36 -17.69 -34.41
C LEU A 246 -15.65 -19.09 -34.97
N GLY A 247 -16.84 -19.64 -34.77
CA GLY A 247 -17.24 -20.95 -35.30
C GLY A 247 -16.65 -22.15 -34.55
N GLY A 248 -16.34 -21.98 -33.27
CA GLY A 248 -15.89 -23.06 -32.38
C GLY A 248 -17.04 -23.92 -31.85
N ASN A 249 -16.68 -24.96 -31.10
CA ASN A 249 -17.61 -25.85 -30.41
C ASN A 249 -18.18 -25.20 -29.14
N LEU A 250 -19.32 -24.54 -29.27
CA LEU A 250 -19.99 -23.86 -28.16
C LEU A 250 -20.36 -24.81 -26.99
N HIS A 251 -20.73 -26.06 -27.27
CA HIS A 251 -21.06 -27.04 -26.23
C HIS A 251 -19.84 -27.38 -25.37
N LEU A 252 -18.66 -27.45 -25.99
CA LEU A 252 -17.40 -27.65 -25.29
C LEU A 252 -17.04 -26.43 -24.44
N SER A 253 -17.17 -25.20 -24.97
CA SER A 253 -16.91 -23.95 -24.23
C SER A 253 -17.76 -23.88 -22.96
N ILE A 254 -19.08 -24.02 -23.08
CA ILE A 254 -20.01 -23.96 -21.94
C ILE A 254 -19.67 -25.03 -20.89
N THR A 255 -19.32 -26.24 -21.33
CA THR A 255 -18.92 -27.32 -20.42
C THR A 255 -17.62 -26.98 -19.70
N MET A 256 -16.62 -26.46 -20.40
CA MET A 256 -15.35 -26.04 -19.80
C MET A 256 -15.51 -24.87 -18.85
N THR A 257 -16.26 -23.84 -19.22
CA THR A 257 -16.56 -22.71 -18.33
C THR A 257 -17.28 -23.19 -17.06
N PHE A 258 -18.23 -24.13 -17.19
CA PHE A 258 -18.97 -24.66 -16.05
C PHE A 258 -18.07 -25.45 -15.09
N LEU A 259 -17.30 -26.40 -15.63
CA LEU A 259 -16.39 -27.21 -14.83
C LEU A 259 -15.31 -26.36 -14.16
N SER A 260 -14.78 -25.38 -14.89
CA SER A 260 -13.78 -24.46 -14.33
C SER A 260 -14.39 -23.58 -13.26
N THR A 261 -15.56 -22.99 -13.48
CA THR A 261 -16.24 -22.18 -12.45
C THR A 261 -16.47 -22.97 -11.16
N LEU A 262 -16.85 -24.25 -11.24
CA LEU A 262 -16.98 -25.11 -10.07
C LEU A 262 -15.63 -25.39 -9.41
N ALA A 263 -14.59 -25.64 -10.22
CA ALA A 263 -13.24 -25.88 -9.74
C ALA A 263 -12.58 -24.63 -9.13
N ALA A 264 -12.98 -23.43 -9.53
CA ALA A 264 -12.44 -22.16 -9.05
C ALA A 264 -12.53 -22.02 -7.53
N PHE A 265 -13.58 -22.59 -6.91
CA PHE A 265 -13.74 -22.65 -5.45
C PHE A 265 -12.52 -23.26 -4.74
N ALA A 266 -11.93 -24.31 -5.32
CA ALA A 266 -10.74 -24.96 -4.77
C ALA A 266 -9.46 -24.38 -5.35
N MET A 267 -9.43 -24.17 -6.67
CA MET A 267 -8.21 -23.81 -7.39
C MET A 267 -7.75 -22.38 -7.13
N MET A 268 -8.66 -21.40 -7.01
CA MET A 268 -8.25 -20.02 -6.73
C MET A 268 -7.60 -19.91 -5.33
N PRO A 269 -8.24 -20.38 -4.23
CA PRO A 269 -7.59 -20.41 -2.92
C PRO A 269 -6.29 -21.21 -2.93
N PHE A 270 -6.24 -22.36 -3.61
CA PHE A 270 -5.02 -23.18 -3.72
C PHE A 270 -3.84 -22.40 -4.33
N TRP A 271 -4.06 -21.71 -5.46
CA TRP A 271 -3.01 -20.93 -6.09
C TRP A 271 -2.63 -19.69 -5.28
N THR A 272 -3.60 -19.07 -4.60
CA THR A 272 -3.32 -17.99 -3.65
C THR A 272 -2.49 -18.48 -2.45
N MET A 273 -2.77 -19.67 -1.92
CA MET A 273 -2.02 -20.29 -0.81
C MET A 273 -0.60 -20.75 -1.19
N THR A 274 -0.35 -20.97 -2.47
CA THR A 274 0.94 -21.43 -2.98
C THR A 274 1.75 -20.27 -3.56
N LEU A 275 1.56 -19.95 -4.85
CA LEU A 275 2.30 -18.90 -5.53
C LEU A 275 1.87 -17.49 -5.12
N GLY A 276 0.59 -17.29 -4.84
CA GLY A 276 0.09 -16.01 -4.36
C GLY A 276 0.79 -15.58 -3.08
N ARG A 277 1.01 -16.50 -2.13
CA ARG A 277 1.74 -16.25 -0.88
C ARG A 277 3.11 -15.62 -1.10
N LEU A 278 3.81 -15.96 -2.19
CA LEU A 278 5.10 -15.34 -2.52
C LEU A 278 4.95 -13.87 -2.92
N ILE A 279 3.90 -13.53 -3.67
CA ILE A 279 3.57 -12.14 -4.03
C ILE A 279 3.12 -11.36 -2.78
N PHE A 280 2.27 -11.95 -1.95
CA PHE A 280 1.80 -11.34 -0.71
C PHE A 280 2.92 -11.13 0.32
N ALA A 281 3.87 -12.07 0.42
CA ALA A 281 5.02 -11.96 1.30
C ALA A 281 5.93 -10.78 0.94
N GLU A 282 6.13 -10.50 -0.36
CA GLU A 282 6.88 -9.32 -0.81
C GLU A 282 6.16 -8.00 -0.50
N GLY A 283 4.83 -8.01 -0.48
CA GLY A 283 4.02 -6.82 -0.15
C GLY A 283 3.81 -6.58 1.34
N HIS A 284 4.22 -7.52 2.21
CA HIS A 284 3.78 -7.55 3.60
C HIS A 284 2.25 -7.40 3.74
N ILE A 285 1.50 -8.07 2.87
CA ILE A 285 0.03 -8.07 2.87
C ILE A 285 -0.41 -9.41 3.43
N VAL A 286 -1.25 -9.41 4.47
CA VAL A 286 -1.83 -10.66 5.01
C VAL A 286 -2.75 -11.25 3.96
N VAL A 287 -2.52 -12.51 3.61
CA VAL A 287 -3.36 -13.15 2.59
C VAL A 287 -4.74 -13.44 3.17
N PRO A 288 -5.82 -12.86 2.62
CA PRO A 288 -7.16 -13.00 3.18
C PRO A 288 -7.82 -14.29 2.67
N TYR A 289 -7.23 -15.45 3.02
CA TYR A 289 -7.63 -16.76 2.50
C TYR A 289 -9.11 -17.08 2.69
N ARG A 290 -9.65 -16.78 3.89
CA ARG A 290 -11.05 -17.00 4.22
C ARG A 290 -11.96 -16.20 3.30
N ASN A 291 -11.62 -14.94 3.04
CA ASN A 291 -12.42 -14.05 2.21
C ASN A 291 -12.34 -14.49 0.73
N ILE A 292 -11.15 -14.84 0.22
CA ILE A 292 -11.01 -15.37 -1.15
C ILE A 292 -11.84 -16.65 -1.32
N ALA A 293 -11.75 -17.60 -0.38
CA ALA A 293 -12.50 -18.85 -0.44
C ALA A 293 -14.03 -18.63 -0.31
N THR A 294 -14.45 -17.72 0.56
CA THR A 294 -15.87 -17.38 0.77
C THR A 294 -16.45 -16.69 -0.47
N LEU A 295 -15.72 -15.76 -1.08
CA LEU A 295 -16.15 -15.06 -2.29
C LEU A 295 -16.16 -16.00 -3.51
N ALA A 296 -15.15 -16.86 -3.66
CA ALA A 296 -15.13 -17.89 -4.69
C ALA A 296 -16.30 -18.87 -4.53
N GLY A 297 -16.62 -19.28 -3.30
CA GLY A 297 -17.78 -20.12 -3.00
C GLY A 297 -19.12 -19.41 -3.24
N GLY A 298 -19.19 -18.12 -2.91
CA GLY A 298 -20.36 -17.27 -3.16
C GLY A 298 -20.75 -17.21 -4.63
N LEU A 299 -19.80 -17.34 -5.56
CA LEU A 299 -20.05 -17.36 -7.01
C LEU A 299 -20.68 -18.68 -7.49
N VAL A 300 -20.58 -19.77 -6.73
CA VAL A 300 -21.27 -21.03 -7.04
C VAL A 300 -22.78 -20.90 -6.83
N VAL A 301 -23.20 -20.07 -5.86
CA VAL A 301 -24.62 -19.85 -5.53
C VAL A 301 -25.45 -19.38 -6.74
N PRO A 302 -25.12 -18.27 -7.45
CA PRO A 302 -25.88 -17.84 -8.62
C PRO A 302 -25.87 -18.86 -9.77
N LEU A 303 -24.77 -19.60 -9.96
CA LEU A 303 -24.72 -20.67 -10.95
C LEU A 303 -25.70 -21.81 -10.62
N MET A 304 -25.76 -22.23 -9.36
CA MET A 304 -26.69 -23.25 -8.88
C MET A 304 -28.15 -22.79 -8.98
N ILE A 305 -28.43 -21.51 -8.74
CA ILE A 305 -29.76 -20.92 -8.97
C ILE A 305 -30.13 -21.02 -10.45
N GLY A 306 -29.22 -20.70 -11.37
CA GLY A 306 -29.45 -20.86 -12.81
C GLY A 306 -29.78 -22.30 -13.22
N LEU A 307 -29.05 -23.27 -12.67
CA LEU A 307 -29.31 -24.70 -12.90
C LEU A 307 -30.66 -25.14 -12.33
N ALA A 308 -31.03 -24.63 -11.15
CA ALA A 308 -32.34 -24.88 -10.55
C ALA A 308 -33.48 -24.29 -11.41
N ILE A 309 -33.32 -23.07 -11.94
CA ILE A 309 -34.29 -22.46 -12.86
C ILE A 309 -34.44 -23.32 -14.12
N ARG A 310 -33.34 -23.83 -14.69
CA ARG A 310 -33.37 -24.75 -15.83
C ARG A 310 -34.15 -26.02 -15.51
N ARG A 311 -34.00 -26.57 -14.31
CA ARG A 311 -34.64 -27.81 -13.87
C ARG A 311 -36.13 -27.63 -13.57
N PHE A 312 -36.51 -26.58 -12.84
CA PHE A 312 -37.88 -26.38 -12.35
C PHE A 312 -38.74 -25.50 -13.27
N PHE A 313 -38.13 -24.54 -13.98
CA PHE A 313 -38.84 -23.56 -14.83
C PHE A 313 -38.22 -23.47 -16.24
N PRO A 314 -38.27 -24.55 -17.05
CA PRO A 314 -37.56 -24.63 -18.34
C PRO A 314 -37.99 -23.56 -19.36
N LYS A 315 -39.25 -23.11 -19.31
CA LYS A 315 -39.74 -22.00 -20.14
C LYS A 315 -39.03 -20.69 -19.82
N VAL A 316 -38.84 -20.39 -18.53
CA VAL A 316 -38.11 -19.20 -18.04
C VAL A 316 -36.63 -19.30 -18.39
N ALA A 317 -36.02 -20.47 -18.17
CA ALA A 317 -34.62 -20.71 -18.52
C ALA A 317 -34.34 -20.50 -20.02
N THR A 318 -35.27 -20.86 -20.90
CA THR A 318 -35.13 -20.65 -22.35
C THR A 318 -35.15 -19.17 -22.72
N VAL A 319 -35.97 -18.37 -22.03
CA VAL A 319 -36.00 -16.91 -22.22
C VAL A 319 -34.71 -16.27 -21.69
N LEU A 320 -34.28 -16.63 -20.48
CA LEU A 320 -33.02 -16.18 -19.88
C LEU A 320 -31.80 -16.55 -20.75
N ALA A 321 -31.76 -17.78 -21.27
CA ALA A 321 -30.69 -18.23 -22.16
C ALA A 321 -30.65 -17.45 -23.49
N ARG A 322 -31.81 -17.06 -24.06
CA ARG A 322 -31.84 -16.17 -25.23
C ARG A 322 -31.34 -14.77 -24.91
N ALA A 323 -31.60 -14.28 -23.70
CA ALA A 323 -31.14 -12.97 -23.25
C ALA A 323 -29.62 -12.91 -23.00
N LEU A 324 -28.93 -14.05 -22.88
CA LEU A 324 -27.50 -14.12 -22.60
C LEU A 324 -26.65 -13.34 -23.61
N LYS A 325 -26.91 -13.48 -24.93
CA LYS A 325 -26.12 -12.80 -25.97
C LYS A 325 -26.20 -11.27 -25.88
N PRO A 326 -27.40 -10.65 -25.86
CA PRO A 326 -27.50 -9.20 -25.67
C PRO A 326 -27.01 -8.75 -24.29
N LEU A 327 -27.24 -9.52 -23.22
CA LEU A 327 -26.73 -9.20 -21.88
C LEU A 327 -25.20 -9.23 -21.80
N ALA A 328 -24.53 -10.21 -22.43
CA ALA A 328 -23.08 -10.29 -22.44
C ALA A 328 -22.45 -9.09 -23.15
N GLY A 329 -23.02 -8.68 -24.29
CA GLY A 329 -22.61 -7.46 -24.98
C GLY A 329 -22.83 -6.21 -24.12
N LEU A 330 -24.02 -6.08 -23.50
CA LEU A 330 -24.32 -5.00 -22.57
C LEU A 330 -23.34 -4.97 -21.39
N PHE A 331 -23.01 -6.13 -20.81
CA PHE A 331 -22.09 -6.23 -19.67
C PHE A 331 -20.70 -5.78 -20.05
N ILE A 332 -20.19 -6.17 -21.23
CA ILE A 332 -18.90 -5.68 -21.73
C ILE A 332 -18.96 -4.16 -21.91
N CYS A 333 -20.01 -3.63 -22.54
CA CYS A 333 -20.16 -2.20 -22.74
C CYS A 333 -20.25 -1.43 -21.40
N VAL A 334 -20.97 -1.95 -20.40
CA VAL A 334 -21.08 -1.34 -19.08
C VAL A 334 -19.75 -1.46 -18.33
N ILE A 335 -19.13 -2.63 -18.26
CA ILE A 335 -17.86 -2.82 -17.53
C ILE A 335 -16.76 -1.96 -18.13
N VAL A 336 -16.64 -1.91 -19.47
CA VAL A 336 -15.65 -1.06 -20.13
C VAL A 336 -16.05 0.41 -20.00
N GLY A 337 -17.26 0.79 -20.38
CA GLY A 337 -17.70 2.20 -20.39
C GLY A 337 -17.77 2.81 -18.99
N PHE A 338 -18.50 2.17 -18.08
CA PHE A 338 -18.63 2.61 -16.69
C PHE A 338 -17.34 2.37 -15.90
N GLY A 339 -16.60 1.29 -16.15
CA GLY A 339 -15.31 1.05 -15.49
C GLY A 339 -14.25 2.06 -15.90
N VAL A 340 -14.15 2.38 -17.20
CA VAL A 340 -13.31 3.48 -17.70
C VAL A 340 -13.75 4.79 -17.06
N TYR A 341 -15.05 5.12 -17.11
CA TYR A 341 -15.58 6.37 -16.54
C TYR A 341 -15.31 6.51 -15.04
N ALA A 342 -15.63 5.48 -14.24
CA ALA A 342 -15.44 5.48 -12.80
C ALA A 342 -13.96 5.52 -12.41
N ASN A 343 -13.08 4.97 -13.25
CA ASN A 343 -11.65 4.83 -12.98
C ASN A 343 -10.77 5.66 -13.95
N LEU A 344 -11.29 6.74 -14.56
CA LEU A 344 -10.55 7.57 -15.52
C LEU A 344 -9.19 8.03 -14.98
N TYR A 345 -9.11 8.29 -13.67
CA TYR A 345 -7.88 8.67 -13.00
C TYR A 345 -6.85 7.54 -12.91
N MET A 346 -7.27 6.28 -12.79
CA MET A 346 -6.36 5.13 -12.79
C MET A 346 -5.71 4.90 -14.16
N LEU A 347 -6.31 5.44 -15.24
CA LEU A 347 -5.69 5.41 -16.56
C LEU A 347 -4.40 6.22 -16.63
N GLN A 348 -4.18 7.16 -15.69
CA GLN A 348 -2.91 7.87 -15.57
C GLN A 348 -1.83 7.03 -14.86
N LEU A 349 -2.21 5.99 -14.12
CA LEU A 349 -1.30 5.00 -13.52
C LEU A 349 -1.00 3.80 -14.45
N LEU A 350 -1.61 3.77 -15.64
CA LEU A 350 -1.46 2.70 -16.61
C LEU A 350 -0.12 2.87 -17.35
N ASP A 351 0.92 2.29 -16.76
CA ASP A 351 2.24 2.21 -17.37
C ASP A 351 2.25 1.20 -18.53
N GLY A 352 3.12 1.42 -19.52
CA GLY A 352 3.25 0.55 -20.70
C GLY A 352 3.60 -0.89 -20.34
N MET A 353 4.33 -1.11 -19.24
CA MET A 353 4.65 -2.45 -18.72
C MET A 353 3.41 -3.20 -18.22
N VAL A 354 2.44 -2.49 -17.65
CA VAL A 354 1.16 -3.07 -17.21
C VAL A 354 0.38 -3.56 -18.42
N LEU A 355 0.24 -2.73 -19.44
CA LEU A 355 -0.44 -3.10 -20.68
C LEU A 355 0.24 -4.27 -21.38
N LEU A 356 1.57 -4.25 -21.45
CA LEU A 356 2.37 -5.32 -22.02
C LEU A 356 2.13 -6.65 -21.29
N SER A 357 2.24 -6.64 -19.95
CA SER A 357 2.06 -7.85 -19.14
C SER A 357 0.66 -8.46 -19.28
N ALA A 358 -0.39 -7.63 -19.28
CA ALA A 358 -1.77 -8.07 -19.46
C ALA A 358 -2.00 -8.64 -20.87
N THR A 359 -1.46 -7.98 -21.90
CA THR A 359 -1.56 -8.44 -23.29
C THR A 359 -0.81 -9.76 -23.49
N CYS A 360 0.39 -9.89 -22.94
CA CYS A 360 1.19 -11.12 -22.98
C CYS A 360 0.43 -12.29 -22.34
N LEU A 361 -0.20 -12.09 -21.18
CA LEU A 361 -0.94 -13.16 -20.50
C LEU A 361 -2.04 -13.74 -21.41
N VAL A 362 -2.82 -12.88 -22.07
CA VAL A 362 -3.91 -13.28 -22.96
C VAL A 362 -3.38 -14.01 -24.21
N LEU A 363 -2.35 -13.46 -24.86
CA LEU A 363 -1.76 -14.06 -26.06
C LEU A 363 -1.09 -15.40 -25.78
N LEU A 364 -0.40 -15.52 -24.64
CA LEU A 364 0.19 -16.78 -24.20
C LEU A 364 -0.90 -17.81 -23.88
N GLY A 365 -2.02 -17.38 -23.31
CA GLY A 365 -3.18 -18.24 -23.09
C GLY A 365 -3.75 -18.81 -24.39
N TYR A 366 -4.00 -17.97 -25.40
CA TYR A 366 -4.49 -18.42 -26.70
C TYR A 366 -3.53 -19.40 -27.39
N THR A 367 -2.24 -19.04 -27.42
CA THR A 367 -1.21 -19.83 -28.12
C THR A 367 -0.98 -21.17 -27.44
N PHE A 368 -0.87 -21.19 -26.11
CA PHE A 368 -0.69 -22.43 -25.35
C PHE A 368 -1.92 -23.34 -25.44
N GLY A 369 -3.13 -22.80 -25.26
CA GLY A 369 -4.37 -23.60 -25.37
C GLY A 369 -4.55 -24.21 -26.76
N GLY A 370 -4.31 -23.42 -27.81
CA GLY A 370 -4.36 -23.90 -29.20
C GLY A 370 -3.29 -24.94 -29.51
N MET A 371 -2.06 -24.73 -29.03
CA MET A 371 -0.96 -25.66 -29.22
C MET A 371 -1.19 -26.99 -28.47
N ALA A 372 -1.64 -26.93 -27.21
CA ALA A 372 -1.98 -28.12 -26.43
C ALA A 372 -3.09 -28.94 -27.11
N ALA A 373 -4.13 -28.27 -27.63
CA ALA A 373 -5.19 -28.92 -28.39
C ALA A 373 -4.69 -29.55 -29.70
N ALA A 374 -3.79 -28.86 -30.42
CA ALA A 374 -3.19 -29.37 -31.64
C ALA A 374 -2.30 -30.61 -31.40
N ILE A 375 -1.47 -30.59 -30.34
CA ILE A 375 -0.62 -31.73 -29.95
C ILE A 375 -1.49 -32.95 -29.61
N MET A 376 -2.61 -32.72 -28.91
CA MET A 376 -3.60 -33.75 -28.58
C MET A 376 -4.58 -34.06 -29.73
N ARG A 377 -4.26 -33.61 -30.95
CA ARG A 377 -4.96 -33.90 -32.21
C ARG A 377 -6.46 -33.61 -32.14
N GLN A 378 -6.85 -32.54 -31.46
CA GLN A 378 -8.24 -32.08 -31.44
C GLN A 378 -8.66 -31.51 -32.79
N SER A 379 -9.97 -31.56 -33.08
CA SER A 379 -10.53 -30.95 -34.28
C SER A 379 -10.32 -29.43 -34.26
N TRP A 380 -10.29 -28.78 -35.42
CA TRP A 380 -10.14 -27.31 -35.47
C TRP A 380 -11.19 -26.55 -34.63
N PRO A 381 -12.49 -26.89 -34.69
CA PRO A 381 -13.49 -26.26 -33.82
C PRO A 381 -13.20 -26.43 -32.33
N ASP A 382 -12.74 -27.61 -31.90
CA ASP A 382 -12.42 -27.87 -30.50
C ASP A 382 -11.13 -27.16 -30.07
N ALA A 383 -10.09 -27.16 -30.92
CA ALA A 383 -8.82 -26.47 -30.66
C ALA A 383 -9.00 -24.96 -30.55
N LEU A 384 -9.81 -24.37 -31.44
CA LEU A 384 -10.21 -22.97 -31.38
C LEU A 384 -10.95 -22.66 -30.08
N THR A 385 -11.85 -23.55 -29.66
CA THR A 385 -12.60 -23.40 -28.42
C THR A 385 -11.68 -23.43 -27.21
N ILE A 386 -10.76 -24.40 -27.13
CA ILE A 386 -9.80 -24.54 -26.03
C ILE A 386 -8.87 -23.32 -25.97
N ALA A 387 -8.40 -22.82 -27.12
CA ALA A 387 -7.60 -21.60 -27.18
C ALA A 387 -8.36 -20.40 -26.60
N VAL A 388 -9.58 -20.14 -27.11
CA VAL A 388 -10.41 -19.01 -26.69
C VAL A 388 -10.73 -19.08 -25.19
N GLU A 389 -11.10 -20.26 -24.71
CA GLU A 389 -11.45 -20.52 -23.31
C GLU A 389 -10.24 -20.40 -22.36
N THR A 390 -9.02 -20.64 -22.86
CA THR A 390 -7.79 -20.47 -22.09
C THR A 390 -7.38 -19.00 -22.01
N GLY A 391 -7.42 -18.27 -23.13
CA GLY A 391 -6.98 -16.87 -23.18
C GLY A 391 -7.96 -15.89 -22.55
N ILE A 392 -9.28 -16.14 -22.63
CA ILE A 392 -10.31 -15.27 -22.07
C ILE A 392 -10.69 -15.73 -20.66
N GLN A 393 -10.10 -15.09 -19.67
CA GLN A 393 -10.39 -15.35 -18.25
C GLN A 393 -11.48 -14.43 -17.71
N ASN A 394 -12.04 -14.80 -16.56
CA ASN A 394 -13.08 -14.03 -15.89
C ASN A 394 -12.48 -12.87 -15.07
N THR A 395 -12.26 -11.73 -15.73
CA THR A 395 -11.74 -10.50 -15.09
C THR A 395 -12.69 -9.92 -14.03
N GLY A 396 -14.00 -10.10 -14.18
CA GLY A 396 -15.00 -9.63 -13.22
C GLY A 396 -14.83 -10.26 -11.85
N ILE A 397 -14.52 -11.57 -11.80
CA ILE A 397 -14.20 -12.28 -10.55
C ILE A 397 -12.94 -11.70 -9.92
N ALA A 398 -11.87 -11.54 -10.69
CA ALA A 398 -10.60 -11.03 -10.17
C ALA A 398 -10.74 -9.64 -9.55
N ILE A 399 -11.44 -8.73 -10.25
CA ILE A 399 -11.73 -7.38 -9.75
C ILE A 399 -12.57 -7.45 -8.46
N PHE A 400 -13.64 -8.23 -8.46
CA PHE A 400 -14.53 -8.35 -7.31
C PHE A 400 -13.81 -8.92 -6.09
N ILE A 401 -13.03 -10.00 -6.26
CA ILE A 401 -12.23 -10.58 -5.18
C ILE A 401 -11.29 -9.51 -4.65
N LEU A 402 -10.41 -8.95 -5.48
CA LEU A 402 -9.36 -8.02 -5.03
C LEU A 402 -9.92 -6.78 -4.32
N ARG A 403 -11.01 -6.19 -4.83
CA ARG A 403 -11.63 -5.01 -4.19
C ARG A 403 -12.26 -5.31 -2.83
N VAL A 404 -12.74 -6.53 -2.62
CA VAL A 404 -13.39 -6.93 -1.36
C VAL A 404 -12.38 -7.52 -0.37
N THR A 405 -11.27 -8.09 -0.86
CA THR A 405 -10.25 -8.72 -0.01
C THR A 405 -9.15 -7.81 0.49
N LEU A 406 -8.78 -6.79 -0.28
CA LEU A 406 -7.79 -5.81 0.16
C LEU A 406 -8.54 -4.67 0.86
N GLU A 407 -8.66 -4.75 2.19
CA GLU A 407 -9.20 -3.66 3.02
C GLU A 407 -8.25 -2.45 3.00
N GLN A 408 -8.81 -1.24 2.98
CA GLN A 408 -8.06 0.01 3.15
C GLN A 408 -7.92 0.29 4.65
N PRO A 409 -6.80 -0.13 5.25
CA PRO A 409 -5.78 0.81 5.75
C PRO A 409 -4.34 0.48 5.30
N GLU A 410 -4.06 -0.71 4.74
CA GLU A 410 -2.71 -1.11 4.31
C GLU A 410 -2.19 -0.31 3.11
N ALA A 411 -3.10 0.25 2.32
CA ALA A 411 -2.77 1.14 1.22
C ALA A 411 -2.14 2.44 1.72
N ASP A 412 -2.52 2.97 2.88
CA ASP A 412 -2.15 4.33 3.30
C ASP A 412 -0.71 4.41 3.82
N ILE A 413 -0.24 3.44 4.60
CA ILE A 413 1.16 3.37 5.07
C ILE A 413 2.11 3.09 3.91
N ASN A 414 1.77 2.12 3.04
CA ASN A 414 2.58 1.83 1.86
C ASN A 414 2.55 3.01 0.87
N THR A 415 1.45 3.75 0.78
CA THR A 415 1.34 4.97 -0.03
C THR A 415 2.19 6.09 0.57
N GLU A 416 2.19 6.28 1.88
CA GLU A 416 3.01 7.29 2.54
C GLU A 416 4.50 6.95 2.48
N TYR A 417 4.87 5.69 2.68
CA TYR A 417 6.23 5.20 2.49
C TYR A 417 6.69 5.42 1.04
N LYS A 418 5.85 5.07 0.05
CA LYS A 418 6.11 5.35 -1.37
C LYS A 418 6.14 6.85 -1.69
N ARG A 419 5.32 7.67 -1.03
CA ARG A 419 5.33 9.13 -1.14
C ARG A 419 6.68 9.64 -0.68
N GLN A 420 7.15 9.23 0.50
CA GLN A 420 8.46 9.61 1.04
C GLN A 420 9.60 9.20 0.11
N GLN A 421 9.55 8.02 -0.51
CA GLN A 421 10.52 7.58 -1.51
C GLN A 421 10.46 8.41 -2.81
N SER A 422 9.26 8.76 -3.30
CA SER A 422 9.08 9.57 -4.51
C SER A 422 9.56 11.02 -4.35
N LEU A 423 9.67 11.52 -3.11
CA LEU A 423 10.21 12.84 -2.79
C LEU A 423 11.74 12.91 -2.90
N ILE A 424 12.40 11.81 -3.26
CA ILE A 424 13.84 11.76 -3.56
C ILE A 424 14.01 11.76 -5.09
N PRO A 425 14.00 12.94 -5.74
CA PRO A 425 14.02 13.05 -7.20
C PRO A 425 15.37 12.66 -7.81
N ARG A 426 16.45 12.61 -7.02
CA ARG A 426 17.79 12.24 -7.47
C ARG A 426 18.55 11.56 -6.34
N LEU A 427 19.20 10.43 -6.66
CA LEU A 427 20.08 9.72 -5.72
C LEU A 427 21.36 10.53 -5.53
N GLU A 428 21.44 11.25 -4.42
CA GLU A 428 22.68 11.88 -3.94
C GLU A 428 23.50 10.87 -3.14
N LYS A 429 24.81 11.01 -3.17
CA LYS A 429 25.73 10.19 -2.37
C LYS A 429 26.05 10.88 -1.06
N ILE A 430 26.24 10.08 -0.01
CA ILE A 430 26.73 10.52 1.30
C ILE A 430 27.93 9.66 1.71
N GLU A 431 28.82 10.25 2.49
CA GLU A 431 29.95 9.56 3.11
C GLU A 431 29.58 9.22 4.57
N VAL A 432 29.64 7.93 4.87
CA VAL A 432 29.38 7.38 6.20
C VAL A 432 30.69 6.87 6.78
N ALA A 433 31.22 7.57 7.78
CA ALA A 433 32.41 7.15 8.51
C ALA A 433 32.01 6.12 9.57
N TYR A 434 32.21 4.84 9.29
CA TYR A 434 31.94 3.76 10.23
C TYR A 434 33.08 3.63 11.25
N GLU A 435 32.73 3.71 12.54
CA GLU A 435 33.62 3.46 13.68
C GLU A 435 33.48 2.00 14.11
N GLY A 436 34.45 1.18 13.70
CA GLY A 436 34.51 -0.24 14.02
C GLY A 436 35.11 -0.55 15.40
N PHE A 437 35.32 -1.84 15.65
CA PHE A 437 36.12 -2.31 16.80
C PHE A 437 37.58 -1.78 16.67
N ASP A 438 38.23 -1.47 17.80
CA ASP A 438 39.61 -0.96 17.88
C ASP A 438 39.87 0.40 17.18
N ASN A 439 38.87 1.28 17.10
CA ASN A 439 38.95 2.61 16.45
C ASN A 439 39.35 2.56 14.96
N GLU A 440 39.16 1.41 14.29
CA GLU A 440 39.29 1.35 12.84
C GLU A 440 38.14 2.13 12.18
N THR A 441 38.49 3.19 11.45
CA THR A 441 37.51 3.99 10.71
C THR A 441 37.44 3.54 9.26
N THR A 442 36.27 3.11 8.81
CA THR A 442 36.02 2.76 7.41
C THR A 442 35.02 3.72 6.79
N THR A 443 35.36 4.35 5.67
CA THR A 443 34.42 5.23 4.95
C THR A 443 33.59 4.43 3.95
N LEU A 444 32.26 4.54 4.05
CA LEU A 444 31.30 3.93 3.14
C LEU A 444 30.58 5.01 2.33
N VAL A 445 30.49 4.83 1.01
CA VAL A 445 29.74 5.75 0.14
C VAL A 445 28.34 5.20 -0.10
N MET A 446 27.35 5.84 0.51
CA MET A 446 25.97 5.37 0.58
C MET A 446 25.01 6.35 -0.15
N ASN A 447 23.74 5.98 -0.28
CA ASN A 447 22.72 6.82 -0.91
C ASN A 447 21.98 7.65 0.14
N LYS A 448 21.97 8.96 -0.04
CA LYS A 448 21.29 9.92 0.83
C LYS A 448 19.79 9.63 0.93
N GLY A 449 19.27 9.55 2.15
CA GLY A 449 17.84 9.38 2.40
C GLY A 449 17.27 8.01 1.99
N VAL A 450 18.12 7.08 1.55
CA VAL A 450 17.73 5.74 1.11
C VAL A 450 18.51 4.66 1.88
N SER A 451 19.82 4.81 1.94
CA SER A 451 20.68 3.86 2.65
C SER A 451 20.51 3.98 4.16
N THR A 452 20.58 2.84 4.82
CA THR A 452 20.36 2.68 6.26
C THR A 452 21.63 2.16 6.95
N PRO A 453 21.74 2.31 8.28
CA PRO A 453 22.80 1.64 9.05
C PRO A 453 22.86 0.13 8.82
N TYR A 454 21.70 -0.53 8.61
CA TYR A 454 21.63 -1.93 8.25
C TYR A 454 22.36 -2.22 6.93
N ASN A 455 22.19 -1.38 5.91
CA ASN A 455 22.92 -1.55 4.64
C ASN A 455 24.43 -1.34 4.81
N CYS A 456 24.83 -0.42 5.68
CA CYS A 456 26.25 -0.24 6.02
C CYS A 456 26.81 -1.53 6.66
N ALA A 457 26.08 -2.12 7.61
CA ALA A 457 26.46 -3.39 8.22
C ALA A 457 26.59 -4.53 7.18
N GLN A 458 25.70 -4.59 6.19
CA GLN A 458 25.76 -5.56 5.10
C GLN A 458 27.03 -5.44 4.25
N HIS A 459 27.55 -4.22 4.06
CA HIS A 459 28.80 -3.99 3.32
C HIS A 459 30.04 -4.42 4.12
N ILE A 460 29.97 -4.42 5.45
CA ILE A 460 31.12 -4.71 6.31
C ILE A 460 31.18 -6.21 6.62
N SER A 461 30.16 -6.76 7.30
CA SER A 461 30.14 -8.19 7.62
C SER A 461 28.74 -8.71 7.96
N GLU A 462 28.52 -10.00 7.67
CA GLU A 462 27.29 -10.71 8.06
C GLU A 462 27.11 -10.78 9.59
N HIS A 463 28.22 -10.81 10.34
CA HIS A 463 28.20 -10.83 11.80
C HIS A 463 27.60 -9.54 12.37
N LEU A 464 28.07 -8.38 11.89
CA LEU A 464 27.52 -7.08 12.30
C LEU A 464 26.06 -6.95 11.88
N MET A 465 25.70 -7.40 10.68
CA MET A 465 24.31 -7.37 10.20
C MET A 465 23.36 -8.14 11.14
N LYS A 466 23.78 -9.31 11.66
CA LYS A 466 22.92 -10.15 12.52
C LYS A 466 22.86 -9.67 13.97
N ASN A 467 23.95 -9.14 14.50
CA ASN A 467 24.09 -8.84 15.94
C ASN A 467 23.86 -7.36 16.28
N SER A 468 23.80 -6.48 15.28
CA SER A 468 23.51 -5.06 15.49
C SER A 468 22.05 -4.87 15.89
N VAL A 469 21.84 -4.21 17.03
CA VAL A 469 20.52 -3.96 17.60
C VAL A 469 19.97 -2.62 17.14
N VAL A 470 20.82 -1.61 17.26
CA VAL A 470 20.54 -0.20 17.01
C VAL A 470 21.84 0.47 16.57
N ALA A 471 21.75 1.61 15.90
CA ALA A 471 22.90 2.39 15.50
C ALA A 471 23.01 3.66 16.35
N GLU A 472 24.21 4.22 16.39
CA GLU A 472 24.48 5.57 16.85
C GLU A 472 24.99 6.36 15.65
N VAL A 473 24.28 7.44 15.30
CA VAL A 473 24.56 8.28 14.14
C VAL A 473 24.83 9.69 14.66
N ASN A 474 26.06 10.19 14.51
CA ASN A 474 26.49 11.48 15.06
C ASN A 474 26.23 11.65 16.57
N GLY A 475 26.35 10.56 17.34
CA GLY A 475 26.10 10.57 18.79
C GLY A 475 24.62 10.40 19.20
N GLU A 476 23.69 10.32 18.23
CA GLU A 476 22.28 10.08 18.50
C GLU A 476 21.87 8.63 18.23
N ILE A 477 20.99 8.08 19.07
CA ILE A 477 20.48 6.73 18.88
C ILE A 477 19.52 6.67 17.68
N TRP A 478 19.75 5.70 16.80
CA TRP A 478 19.15 5.63 15.47
C TRP A 478 18.69 4.21 15.13
N ASP A 479 17.47 4.05 14.60
CA ASP A 479 17.00 2.72 14.18
C ASP A 479 17.87 2.17 13.03
N LEU A 480 18.12 0.86 13.05
CA LEU A 480 18.98 0.23 12.06
C LEU A 480 18.43 0.33 10.62
N HIS A 481 17.11 0.37 10.49
CA HIS A 481 16.39 0.50 9.21
C HIS A 481 15.96 1.95 8.89
N ARG A 482 16.37 2.94 9.68
CA ARG A 482 16.03 4.35 9.43
C ARG A 482 17.05 4.96 8.44
N PRO A 483 16.61 5.58 7.34
CA PRO A 483 17.51 6.17 6.35
C PRO A 483 18.42 7.26 6.93
N ILE A 484 19.64 7.36 6.39
CA ILE A 484 20.64 8.35 6.78
C ILE A 484 20.51 9.58 5.85
N PRO A 485 20.20 10.78 6.38
CA PRO A 485 19.90 11.94 5.54
C PRO A 485 21.12 12.76 5.13
N ILE A 486 22.25 12.63 5.85
CA ILE A 486 23.46 13.44 5.68
C ILE A 486 24.71 12.61 5.95
N ASP A 487 25.87 13.15 5.58
CA ASP A 487 27.16 12.58 5.97
C ASP A 487 27.25 12.47 7.49
N CYS A 488 27.74 11.33 7.98
CA CYS A 488 27.69 11.04 9.40
C CYS A 488 28.78 10.07 9.87
N THR A 489 29.05 10.11 11.17
CA THR A 489 29.73 9.02 11.86
C THR A 489 28.71 7.96 12.25
N LEU A 490 29.04 6.68 12.05
CA LEU A 490 28.18 5.55 12.31
C LEU A 490 28.86 4.57 13.26
N LYS A 491 28.22 4.27 14.38
CA LYS A 491 28.60 3.17 15.28
C LYS A 491 27.46 2.17 15.41
N LEU A 492 27.77 0.88 15.31
CA LEU A 492 26.78 -0.20 15.43
C LEU A 492 26.83 -0.80 16.84
N LEU A 493 25.69 -0.78 17.54
CA LEU A 493 25.60 -1.26 18.92
C LEU A 493 25.03 -2.68 18.97
N SER A 494 25.67 -3.57 19.71
CA SER A 494 25.25 -4.97 19.90
C SER A 494 24.59 -5.20 21.27
N MET A 495 24.03 -6.40 21.48
CA MET A 495 23.51 -6.82 22.80
C MET A 495 24.61 -7.04 23.85
N LYS A 496 25.88 -7.08 23.44
CA LYS A 496 27.07 -7.16 24.31
C LYS A 496 27.85 -5.85 24.23
N PRO A 497 27.34 -4.78 24.86
CA PRO A 497 27.96 -3.46 24.83
C PRO A 497 29.30 -3.47 25.56
N GLU A 498 30.26 -2.72 25.05
CA GLU A 498 31.58 -2.53 25.69
C GLU A 498 31.50 -1.56 26.86
N ASP A 499 30.66 -0.53 26.73
CA ASP A 499 30.51 0.56 27.69
C ASP A 499 29.17 0.50 28.43
N GLN A 500 29.18 0.93 29.70
CA GLN A 500 27.97 1.05 30.52
C GLN A 500 26.94 2.02 29.93
N HIS A 501 27.38 3.06 29.24
CA HIS A 501 26.50 4.01 28.55
C HIS A 501 25.75 3.35 27.39
N GLN A 502 26.48 2.65 26.51
CA GLN A 502 25.90 1.89 25.40
C GLN A 502 24.94 0.81 25.92
N ALA A 503 25.27 0.16 27.03
CA ALA A 503 24.41 -0.84 27.66
C ALA A 503 23.06 -0.26 28.10
N SER A 504 23.06 0.91 28.71
CA SER A 504 21.82 1.59 29.10
C SER A 504 20.95 1.91 27.88
N LEU A 505 21.55 2.37 26.78
CA LEU A 505 20.84 2.70 25.54
C LEU A 505 20.23 1.45 24.88
N VAL A 506 21.03 0.40 24.66
CA VAL A 506 20.57 -0.86 24.05
C VAL A 506 19.48 -1.51 24.89
N ASN A 507 19.64 -1.56 26.21
CA ASN A 507 18.64 -2.16 27.09
C ASN A 507 17.32 -1.36 27.08
N LYS A 508 17.36 -0.02 27.12
CA LYS A 508 16.14 0.80 27.01
C LYS A 508 15.41 0.56 25.68
N THR A 509 16.16 0.43 24.58
CA THR A 509 15.61 0.13 23.25
C THR A 509 14.99 -1.27 23.19
N PHE A 510 15.69 -2.29 23.68
CA PHE A 510 15.18 -3.67 23.75
C PHE A 510 13.86 -3.76 24.52
N TRP A 511 13.79 -3.13 25.69
CA TRP A 511 12.60 -3.17 26.54
C TRP A 511 11.44 -2.37 25.97
N ARG A 512 11.72 -1.24 25.30
CA ARG A 512 10.71 -0.49 24.55
C ARG A 512 10.10 -1.36 23.45
N SER A 513 10.94 -2.08 22.70
CA SER A 513 10.48 -3.00 21.67
C SER A 513 9.68 -4.16 22.26
N CYS A 514 10.07 -4.71 23.42
CA CYS A 514 9.31 -5.76 24.09
C CYS A 514 7.93 -5.28 24.57
N SER A 515 7.83 -4.06 25.13
CA SER A 515 6.53 -3.44 25.44
C SER A 515 5.68 -3.30 24.18
N TYR A 516 6.22 -2.77 23.10
CA TYR A 516 5.50 -2.63 21.83
C TYR A 516 4.97 -4.00 21.33
N LEU A 517 5.80 -5.04 21.35
CA LEU A 517 5.39 -6.39 20.94
C LEU A 517 4.32 -6.99 21.86
N LEU A 518 4.34 -6.65 23.15
CA LEU A 518 3.31 -7.08 24.07
C LEU A 518 1.93 -6.54 23.68
N GLY A 519 1.84 -5.29 23.21
CA GLY A 519 0.60 -4.72 22.66
C GLY A 519 0.05 -5.55 21.49
N ALA A 520 0.91 -5.87 20.51
CA ALA A 520 0.57 -6.70 19.35
C ALA A 520 0.05 -8.10 19.75
N VAL A 521 0.71 -8.73 20.72
CA VAL A 521 0.36 -10.07 21.18
C VAL A 521 -0.97 -10.06 21.91
N VAL A 522 -1.20 -9.06 22.77
CA VAL A 522 -2.44 -8.95 23.55
C VAL A 522 -3.63 -8.69 22.62
N GLU A 523 -3.48 -7.80 21.63
CA GLU A 523 -4.49 -7.52 20.61
C GLU A 523 -4.92 -8.79 19.85
N GLY A 524 -3.97 -9.66 19.50
CA GLY A 524 -4.26 -10.91 18.79
C GLY A 524 -4.61 -12.13 19.67
N SER A 525 -4.70 -11.97 21.00
CA SER A 525 -4.92 -13.12 21.92
C SER A 525 -6.38 -13.32 22.36
N PHE A 526 -7.26 -12.35 22.13
CA PHE A 526 -8.68 -12.43 22.48
C PHE A 526 -9.56 -12.83 21.29
N GLN A 527 -10.79 -13.27 21.56
CA GLN A 527 -11.78 -13.61 20.54
C GLN A 527 -12.39 -12.33 19.92
N ASP A 528 -12.87 -12.44 18.68
CA ASP A 528 -13.39 -11.29 17.89
C ASP A 528 -14.59 -10.56 18.55
N ASP A 529 -15.28 -11.21 19.49
CA ASP A 529 -16.40 -10.64 20.24
C ASP A 529 -15.97 -9.78 21.45
N ILE A 530 -14.69 -9.82 21.82
CA ILE A 530 -14.10 -9.02 22.90
C ILE A 530 -13.38 -7.83 22.28
N SER A 531 -13.84 -6.62 22.56
CA SER A 531 -13.14 -5.43 22.11
C SER A 531 -11.88 -5.20 22.95
N VAL A 532 -10.73 -5.21 22.28
CA VAL A 532 -9.43 -4.89 22.85
C VAL A 532 -9.01 -3.52 22.37
N THR A 533 -8.83 -2.57 23.28
CA THR A 533 -8.38 -1.21 22.94
C THR A 533 -7.04 -0.92 23.61
N LEU A 534 -6.01 -0.73 22.80
CA LEU A 534 -4.66 -0.47 23.27
C LEU A 534 -4.52 0.95 23.83
N HIS A 535 -4.00 1.10 25.03
CA HIS A 535 -3.86 2.41 25.67
C HIS A 535 -2.46 2.99 25.39
N SER A 536 -1.46 2.60 26.18
CA SER A 536 -0.07 3.03 26.03
C SER A 536 0.84 2.16 26.89
N PHE A 537 2.15 2.31 26.71
CA PHE A 537 3.14 1.70 27.57
C PHE A 537 4.05 2.77 28.20
N PRO A 538 4.31 2.68 29.52
CA PRO A 538 5.21 3.59 30.21
C PRO A 538 6.66 3.43 29.71
N PRO A 539 7.52 4.44 29.93
CA PRO A 539 8.93 4.38 29.55
C PRO A 539 9.64 3.17 30.17
N ALA A 540 10.51 2.53 29.37
CA ALA A 540 11.26 1.35 29.80
C ALA A 540 12.12 1.64 31.05
N ASN A 541 11.88 0.87 32.12
CA ASN A 541 12.69 0.87 33.33
C ASN A 541 13.34 -0.51 33.51
N VAL A 542 14.55 -0.68 33.00
CA VAL A 542 15.27 -1.98 33.03
C VAL A 542 15.49 -2.49 34.46
N ARG A 543 15.59 -1.59 35.46
CA ARG A 543 15.77 -1.97 36.86
C ARG A 543 14.52 -2.60 37.49
N SER A 544 13.33 -2.43 36.88
CA SER A 544 12.09 -3.02 37.41
C SER A 544 12.04 -4.53 37.24
N GLY A 545 12.82 -5.11 36.33
CA GLY A 545 12.78 -6.53 36.02
C GLY A 545 11.68 -6.95 35.03
N SER A 546 10.81 -6.05 34.58
CA SER A 546 9.77 -6.35 33.58
C SER A 546 9.35 -5.18 32.69
N PHE A 547 8.97 -5.46 31.44
CA PHE A 547 8.31 -4.49 30.56
C PHE A 547 6.79 -4.64 30.68
N VAL A 548 6.05 -3.56 30.38
CA VAL A 548 4.59 -3.53 30.58
C VAL A 548 3.86 -2.84 29.42
N TYR A 549 2.57 -3.14 29.28
CA TYR A 549 1.66 -2.48 28.34
C TYR A 549 0.24 -2.42 28.93
N ASP A 550 -0.41 -1.26 28.83
CA ASP A 550 -1.77 -1.04 29.35
C ASP A 550 -2.81 -1.20 28.24
N VAL A 551 -3.86 -1.99 28.52
CA VAL A 551 -4.91 -2.37 27.56
C VAL A 551 -6.28 -2.30 28.23
N GLN A 552 -7.27 -1.76 27.51
CA GLN A 552 -8.67 -1.81 27.91
C GLN A 552 -9.36 -3.02 27.26
N LEU A 553 -10.12 -3.77 28.06
CA LEU A 553 -10.90 -4.92 27.61
C LEU A 553 -12.39 -4.68 27.89
N SER A 554 -13.30 -5.16 27.02
CA SER A 554 -14.75 -5.14 27.26
C SER A 554 -15.25 -6.19 28.24
N LEU A 555 -14.35 -6.87 28.95
CA LEU A 555 -14.70 -7.88 29.94
C LEU A 555 -14.93 -7.24 31.32
N ASP A 556 -16.08 -7.51 31.91
CA ASP A 556 -16.37 -7.15 33.29
C ASP A 556 -15.77 -8.21 34.22
N ASP A 557 -14.90 -7.77 35.14
CA ASP A 557 -14.31 -8.58 36.22
C ASP A 557 -13.50 -9.83 35.80
N TRP A 558 -12.84 -9.80 34.64
CA TRP A 558 -11.95 -10.88 34.22
C TRP A 558 -10.71 -11.00 35.13
N VAL A 559 -10.48 -12.22 35.63
CA VAL A 559 -9.28 -12.57 36.39
C VAL A 559 -8.49 -13.60 35.57
N PRO A 560 -7.28 -13.25 35.10
CA PRO A 560 -6.50 -14.14 34.26
C PRO A 560 -6.00 -15.36 35.05
N SER A 561 -6.09 -16.52 34.42
CA SER A 561 -5.56 -17.77 34.93
C SER A 561 -4.12 -17.99 34.49
N LEU A 562 -3.41 -18.90 35.17
CA LEU A 562 -2.07 -19.33 34.76
C LEU A 562 -2.06 -19.94 33.35
N ASN A 563 -3.17 -20.53 32.92
CA ASN A 563 -3.30 -21.05 31.56
C ASN A 563 -3.35 -19.92 30.53
N ASP A 564 -4.00 -18.81 30.85
CA ASP A 564 -4.05 -17.63 29.98
C ASP A 564 -2.66 -17.04 29.80
N PHE A 565 -1.87 -16.94 30.88
CA PHE A 565 -0.48 -16.50 30.80
C PHE A 565 0.35 -17.38 29.85
N ARG A 566 0.21 -18.71 29.96
CA ARG A 566 0.92 -19.65 29.08
C ARG A 566 0.50 -19.53 27.62
N GLN A 567 -0.79 -19.31 27.36
CA GLN A 567 -1.30 -19.13 25.99
C GLN A 567 -0.78 -17.82 25.38
N ILE A 568 -0.87 -16.71 26.11
CA ILE A 568 -0.35 -15.41 25.65
C ILE A 568 1.17 -15.48 25.46
N ALA A 569 1.91 -16.11 26.39
CA ALA A 569 3.35 -16.33 26.25
C ALA A 569 3.70 -17.19 25.02
N ALA A 570 2.93 -18.24 24.73
CA ALA A 570 3.11 -19.05 23.53
C ALA A 570 2.85 -18.26 22.24
N THR A 571 1.83 -17.40 22.23
CA THR A 571 1.55 -16.47 21.13
C THR A 571 2.68 -15.45 20.97
N PHE A 572 3.22 -14.93 22.08
CA PHE A 572 4.37 -14.03 22.06
C PHE A 572 5.60 -14.69 21.44
N GLN A 573 5.95 -15.88 21.92
CA GLN A 573 7.09 -16.63 21.40
C GLN A 573 6.90 -16.99 19.91
N LYS A 574 5.67 -17.28 19.49
CA LYS A 574 5.32 -17.50 18.08
C LYS A 574 5.50 -16.24 17.24
N PHE A 575 5.05 -15.09 17.71
CA PHE A 575 5.18 -13.80 17.03
C PHE A 575 6.66 -13.42 16.83
N VAL A 576 7.46 -13.55 17.90
CA VAL A 576 8.90 -13.28 17.87
C VAL A 576 9.64 -14.15 16.84
N ARG A 577 9.27 -15.43 16.71
CA ARG A 577 9.89 -16.37 15.75
C ARG A 577 9.56 -16.07 14.28
N GLN A 578 8.64 -15.15 13.99
CA GLN A 578 8.31 -14.76 12.62
C GLN A 578 9.33 -13.80 12.00
N ASN A 579 10.28 -13.27 12.78
CA ASN A 579 11.39 -12.43 12.32
C ASN A 579 10.95 -11.15 11.59
N HIS A 580 9.85 -10.53 12.04
CA HIS A 580 9.42 -9.23 11.56
C HIS A 580 10.45 -8.14 11.85
N THR A 581 10.58 -7.18 10.93
CA THR A 581 11.39 -5.97 11.09
C THR A 581 10.53 -4.83 11.64
N PHE A 582 11.15 -3.91 12.37
CA PHE A 582 10.48 -2.69 12.83
C PHE A 582 10.61 -1.60 11.77
N GLN A 583 9.49 -1.26 11.15
CA GLN A 583 9.42 -0.21 10.13
C GLN A 583 8.98 1.09 10.79
N ARG A 584 9.89 2.06 10.84
CA ARG A 584 9.61 3.39 11.35
C ARG A 584 9.01 4.26 10.25
N LEU A 585 7.95 4.99 10.56
CA LEU A 585 7.38 6.03 9.70
C LEU A 585 7.10 7.28 10.53
N ASP A 586 7.67 8.40 10.12
CA ASP A 586 7.34 9.71 10.68
C ASP A 586 6.20 10.30 9.84
N ILE A 587 5.01 10.41 10.42
CA ILE A 587 3.79 10.90 9.75
C ILE A 587 3.29 12.19 10.38
N ASP A 588 2.50 12.95 9.62
CA ASP A 588 1.81 14.13 10.13
C ASP A 588 0.72 13.76 11.14
N SER A 589 0.50 14.60 12.15
CA SER A 589 -0.53 14.39 13.18
C SER A 589 -1.92 14.15 12.58
N SER A 590 -2.26 14.83 11.48
CA SER A 590 -3.54 14.67 10.78
C SER A 590 -3.72 13.29 10.13
N VAL A 591 -2.62 12.66 9.69
CA VAL A 591 -2.62 11.30 9.15
C VAL A 591 -2.69 10.28 10.27
N ALA A 592 -1.94 10.52 11.36
CA ALA A 592 -1.99 9.68 12.56
C ALA A 592 -3.40 9.63 13.16
N LEU A 593 -4.11 10.76 13.24
CA LEU A 593 -5.48 10.81 13.77
C LEU A 593 -6.46 9.97 12.96
N LYS A 594 -6.29 9.91 11.63
CA LYS A 594 -7.11 9.05 10.77
C LYS A 594 -6.76 7.58 10.92
N MET A 595 -5.48 7.27 11.11
CA MET A 595 -4.99 5.90 11.30
C MET A 595 -5.49 5.28 12.61
N PHE A 596 -5.65 6.09 13.65
CA PHE A 596 -6.10 5.66 14.98
C PHE A 596 -7.50 6.17 15.32
N GLU A 597 -8.37 6.41 14.33
CA GLU A 597 -9.73 6.94 14.52
C GLU A 597 -10.58 6.05 15.46
N ASP A 598 -10.40 4.73 15.36
CA ASP A 598 -11.11 3.75 16.18
C ASP A 598 -10.58 3.65 17.63
N ASN A 599 -9.43 4.26 17.93
CA ASN A 599 -8.79 4.20 19.24
C ASN A 599 -8.79 5.57 19.95
N VAL A 600 -9.75 5.73 20.86
CA VAL A 600 -9.96 6.96 21.64
C VAL A 600 -8.71 7.40 22.41
N PHE A 601 -7.94 6.46 22.99
CA PHE A 601 -6.75 6.79 23.77
C PHE A 601 -5.61 7.32 22.91
N LYS A 602 -5.39 6.70 21.75
CA LYS A 602 -4.33 7.10 20.83
C LYS A 602 -4.70 8.44 20.17
N ALA A 603 -5.96 8.61 19.77
CA ALA A 603 -6.47 9.86 19.22
C ALA A 603 -6.23 11.06 20.16
N ASP A 604 -6.47 10.88 21.46
CA ASP A 604 -6.24 11.92 22.48
C ASP A 604 -4.75 12.22 22.72
N GLN A 605 -3.89 11.20 22.63
CA GLN A 605 -2.43 11.36 22.84
C GLN A 605 -1.69 12.00 21.65
N ILE A 606 -2.17 11.79 20.42
CA ILE A 606 -1.48 12.20 19.19
C ILE A 606 -1.14 13.70 19.15
N PRO A 607 -2.07 14.64 19.44
CA PRO A 607 -1.76 16.08 19.44
C PRO A 607 -0.65 16.44 20.42
N HIS A 608 -0.64 15.82 21.61
CA HIS A 608 0.39 16.08 22.62
C HIS A 608 1.76 15.48 22.25
N ILE A 609 1.79 14.39 21.50
CA ILE A 609 3.02 13.80 20.99
C ILE A 609 3.58 14.64 19.84
N ALA A 610 2.71 15.10 18.93
CA ALA A 610 3.09 15.89 17.76
C ALA A 610 3.78 17.21 18.14
N THR A 611 3.26 17.92 19.14
CA THR A 611 3.83 19.19 19.63
C THR A 611 5.25 19.06 20.19
N LYS A 612 5.65 17.84 20.60
CA LYS A 612 7.00 17.56 21.14
C LYS A 612 7.99 17.11 20.07
N SER A 613 7.57 16.94 18.82
CA SER A 613 8.45 16.52 17.74
C SER A 613 9.32 17.67 17.24
N SER A 614 10.45 17.35 16.59
CA SER A 614 11.37 18.35 16.05
C SER A 614 10.74 19.27 15.00
N SER A 615 9.66 18.84 14.35
CA SER A 615 8.89 19.61 13.38
C SER A 615 7.61 20.23 13.97
N GLY A 616 7.29 19.93 15.23
CA GLY A 616 6.10 20.41 15.95
C GLY A 616 4.76 19.82 15.48
N ASN A 617 4.74 18.97 14.45
CA ASN A 617 3.49 18.40 13.91
C ASN A 617 3.59 16.92 13.49
N THR A 618 4.69 16.23 13.79
CA THR A 618 4.87 14.83 13.36
C THR A 618 4.80 13.84 14.52
N VAL A 619 4.27 12.66 14.22
CA VAL A 619 4.23 11.52 15.15
C VAL A 619 4.98 10.36 14.52
N THR A 620 5.84 9.73 15.32
CA THR A 620 6.54 8.52 14.93
C THR A 620 5.65 7.31 15.18
N VAL A 621 5.35 6.60 14.11
CA VAL A 621 4.62 5.33 14.13
C VAL A 621 5.56 4.21 13.75
N TYR A 622 5.42 3.06 14.40
CA TYR A 622 6.12 1.84 14.04
C TYR A 622 5.12 0.82 13.55
N ARG A 623 5.52 0.08 12.51
CA ARG A 623 4.86 -1.13 12.03
C ARG A 623 5.77 -2.33 12.30
N CYS A 624 5.22 -3.40 12.87
CA CYS A 624 5.89 -4.69 13.02
C CYS A 624 4.91 -5.80 12.64
N GLY A 625 5.12 -6.44 11.48
CA GLY A 625 4.12 -7.31 10.89
C GLY A 625 2.86 -6.51 10.54
N ASP A 626 1.72 -6.93 11.11
CA ASP A 626 0.41 -6.30 10.89
C ASP A 626 0.06 -5.30 11.99
N HIS A 627 0.83 -5.30 13.08
CA HIS A 627 0.60 -4.41 14.20
C HIS A 627 1.24 -3.04 13.97
N ILE A 628 0.50 -1.99 14.31
CA ILE A 628 0.90 -0.59 14.14
C ILE A 628 0.64 0.15 15.45
N ASP A 629 1.66 0.84 15.98
CA ASP A 629 1.52 1.62 17.21
C ASP A 629 2.53 2.77 17.26
N ILE A 630 2.23 3.77 18.09
CA ILE A 630 3.01 4.97 18.30
C ILE A 630 4.14 4.70 19.29
N SER A 631 5.36 5.12 18.96
CA SER A 631 6.51 5.07 19.88
C SER A 631 7.42 6.28 19.70
N ARG A 632 7.92 6.81 20.81
CA ARG A 632 8.74 8.04 20.82
C ARG A 632 10.23 7.80 20.56
N GLY A 633 10.70 6.57 20.66
CA GLY A 633 12.13 6.27 20.58
C GLY A 633 12.43 5.06 19.70
N PRO A 634 13.71 4.87 19.32
CA PRO A 634 14.12 3.78 18.45
C PRO A 634 13.73 2.41 18.96
N MET A 635 13.60 1.48 18.03
CA MET A 635 13.33 0.06 18.28
C MET A 635 14.52 -0.79 17.85
N ILE A 636 14.54 -2.03 18.32
CA ILE A 636 15.47 -3.05 17.83
C ILE A 636 15.24 -3.31 16.34
N ALA A 637 16.26 -3.78 15.62
CA ALA A 637 16.17 -4.02 14.18
C ALA A 637 15.09 -5.06 13.80
N SER A 638 15.06 -6.19 14.50
CA SER A 638 14.15 -7.30 14.22
C SER A 638 13.69 -7.98 15.50
N THR A 639 12.50 -8.57 15.43
CA THR A 639 11.98 -9.46 16.47
C THR A 639 12.88 -10.67 16.73
N SER A 640 13.72 -11.09 15.77
CA SER A 640 14.68 -12.19 15.95
C SER A 640 15.73 -11.96 17.05
N LEU A 641 15.93 -10.69 17.44
CA LEU A 641 16.81 -10.31 18.55
C LEU A 641 16.17 -10.59 19.92
N VAL A 642 14.87 -10.85 19.97
CA VAL A 642 14.17 -11.32 21.17
C VAL A 642 14.30 -12.84 21.24
N GLY A 643 14.84 -13.35 22.34
CA GLY A 643 15.05 -14.77 22.58
C GLY A 643 13.86 -15.39 23.32
N ARG A 644 14.07 -15.73 24.59
CA ARG A 644 13.01 -16.22 25.47
C ARG A 644 12.17 -15.06 25.96
N CYS A 645 10.84 -15.19 25.90
CA CYS A 645 9.89 -14.26 26.48
C CYS A 645 8.76 -15.00 27.20
N SER A 646 8.18 -14.36 28.22
CA SER A 646 7.01 -14.85 28.96
C SER A 646 6.16 -13.69 29.49
N ILE A 647 4.98 -14.03 30.01
CA ILE A 647 4.06 -13.12 30.71
C ILE A 647 4.15 -13.44 32.20
N ALA A 648 4.66 -12.49 32.98
CA ALA A 648 4.85 -12.64 34.41
C ALA A 648 3.56 -12.37 35.19
N ALA A 649 2.83 -11.31 34.84
CA ALA A 649 1.62 -10.93 35.55
C ALA A 649 0.68 -10.06 34.69
N VAL A 650 -0.58 -9.96 35.13
CA VAL A 650 -1.55 -9.01 34.61
C VAL A 650 -2.25 -8.37 35.80
N HIS A 651 -2.17 -7.05 35.88
CA HIS A 651 -2.71 -6.26 37.00
C HIS A 651 -3.91 -5.45 36.54
N ARG A 652 -5.01 -5.47 37.29
CA ARG A 652 -6.16 -4.60 37.03
C ARG A 652 -5.90 -3.22 37.64
N LEU A 653 -5.90 -2.17 36.82
CA LEU A 653 -5.65 -0.79 37.25
C LEU A 653 -6.95 -0.03 37.55
N ASP A 654 -7.96 -0.24 36.72
CA ASP A 654 -9.30 0.37 36.85
C ASP A 654 -10.37 -0.64 36.38
N SER A 655 -11.65 -0.26 36.40
CA SER A 655 -12.80 -1.13 36.09
C SER A 655 -12.61 -1.96 34.81
N ARG A 656 -11.96 -1.43 33.77
CA ARG A 656 -11.73 -2.12 32.48
C ARG A 656 -10.30 -2.06 31.94
N ILE A 657 -9.35 -1.47 32.68
CA ILE A 657 -7.96 -1.30 32.25
C ILE A 657 -7.05 -2.31 32.95
N TYR A 658 -6.28 -3.04 32.15
CA TYR A 658 -5.36 -4.08 32.59
C TYR A 658 -3.93 -3.74 32.14
N ARG A 659 -2.97 -3.91 33.05
CA ARG A 659 -1.54 -3.81 32.80
C ARG A 659 -0.95 -5.20 32.64
N PHE A 660 -0.55 -5.53 31.42
CA PHE A 660 0.18 -6.74 31.12
C PHE A 660 1.66 -6.53 31.42
N GLN A 661 2.28 -7.50 32.09
CA GLN A 661 3.69 -7.46 32.51
C GLN A 661 4.41 -8.67 31.96
N GLY A 662 5.49 -8.44 31.22
CA GLY A 662 6.29 -9.46 30.56
C GLY A 662 7.76 -9.38 30.90
N VAL A 663 8.45 -10.49 30.65
CA VAL A 663 9.90 -10.64 30.83
C VAL A 663 10.48 -11.28 29.58
N ALA A 664 11.63 -10.78 29.13
CA ALA A 664 12.28 -11.27 27.92
C ALA A 664 13.79 -11.10 28.01
N LEU A 665 14.50 -11.97 27.30
CA LEU A 665 15.94 -11.92 27.14
C LEU A 665 16.31 -11.80 25.66
N PRO A 666 17.41 -11.09 25.33
CA PRO A 666 17.96 -11.11 23.99
C PRO A 666 18.34 -12.53 23.55
N SER A 667 18.25 -12.81 22.24
CA SER A 667 18.56 -14.13 21.68
C SER A 667 20.02 -14.55 21.85
N GLU A 668 20.94 -13.59 22.04
CA GLU A 668 22.36 -13.86 22.32
C GLU A 668 22.64 -14.25 23.78
N ILE A 669 21.71 -13.98 24.71
CA ILE A 669 21.90 -14.24 26.14
C ILE A 669 21.20 -15.55 26.49
N TYR A 670 22.01 -16.59 26.68
CA TYR A 670 21.53 -17.91 27.06
C TYR A 670 21.66 -18.11 28.57
N ILE A 671 20.52 -18.31 29.23
CA ILE A 671 20.46 -18.77 30.61
C ILE A 671 19.69 -20.09 30.71
N ASN A 672 19.99 -20.88 31.74
CA ASN A 672 19.31 -22.15 31.96
C ASN A 672 17.84 -21.95 32.35
N HIS A 673 17.04 -23.02 32.27
CA HIS A 673 15.61 -22.95 32.58
C HIS A 673 15.32 -22.49 34.01
N PHE A 674 16.13 -22.92 34.97
CA PHE A 674 15.97 -22.56 36.38
C PHE A 674 16.15 -21.05 36.60
N ALA A 675 17.22 -20.46 36.06
CA ALA A 675 17.50 -19.03 36.17
C ALA A 675 16.43 -18.19 35.46
N PHE A 676 15.93 -18.63 34.31
CA PHE A 676 14.81 -17.93 33.64
C PHE A 676 13.53 -17.99 34.47
N GLY A 677 13.24 -19.13 35.11
CA GLY A 677 12.09 -19.26 36.01
C GLY A 677 12.19 -18.49 37.33
N ILE A 678 13.33 -17.85 37.63
CA ILE A 678 13.44 -16.86 38.73
C ILE A 678 13.05 -15.46 38.23
N LEU A 679 13.22 -15.20 36.93
CA LEU A 679 12.87 -13.92 36.31
C LEU A 679 11.38 -13.86 35.95
N GLU A 680 10.81 -15.00 35.53
CA GLU A 680 9.36 -15.22 35.37
C GLU A 680 8.66 -15.25 36.73
#